data_AF-A0A343JEP6-F1
#
_entry.id   AF-A0A343JEP6-F1
#
_cell.length_a   1.000
_cell.length_b   1.000
_cell.length_c   1.000
_cell.angle_alpha   90.00
_cell.angle_beta   90.00
_cell.angle_gamma   90.00
#
_symmetry.space_group_name_H-M   'P 1'
#
loop_
_entity.id
_entity.type
_entity.pdbx_description
1 polymer ?
#
loop_
_entity_poly.entity_id
_entity_poly.type
_entity_poly.pdbx_seq_one_letter_code
_entity_poly.pdbx_strand_id
1 'polypeptide(L)'
;MIVNKPKKKKKISRYTVLNIIMGILFSAIILKLLYIQVYKHAEYKEKADVGSTRFISEKAPRGKIYDSEGNVLATNIQTYTLTYTKPSDDSEYFYETMDEVFQILSDNNEKVEDDLLLKIDSSGKFYFDFKTDDVETKKTLEVRFKRDRGLNEKIEKELFPGNKEELTEEQIEEVNNELLKISAEETFYELVKLYSLEEAINKKPIQEEGESDEAYEARLKAYDEKMESYEDKSGKEIFDELVENGYSLEKIRSYVVVKDAIKISSFQGSRSVDIATNIKKDTAFIMYQKSNDLPGIDVVIEPIRFYPYNNLASAAIGYLSKINSSNEENYELRGYDASTDLIGVAGIESAFEDQLRGTKGGTTVKVNSKGKITEELFKLDSYPGNNIHLTINKNVQYAAEQAMKDTMERIMRQGISANATRGAVVAIEVNTGRVIAMVSYPTYDPNIFSIPGRLTDEQYKAYFAPDIESFAKEYMQRTGATGNIDELFPVNEETGKRYDGIDVYPKPFFNYATQGLLPPGSTFKPLTAIAALMEGVVSPYEYINDTNGTWDKTGQVLRNFEGHANGPTDVRKALEVSSNVFFYEMGYRLWKNYGGEIEDLDNLAKYAYKFGLGVEFGTDNPSTGIQIEENFGQVYNFKSWRKTIADNPMFEIVNALKAGNYYMYSFIPFDISDNENDSDELKEAKTVLKEEMKAALLKIGTDEQVTNNTEFSASLIPYIKKIMEVSDAYKANVEEASNRRSVDLDEEAGVIGDAIAYYIVNNMASEITTEGQIVNSAIGQGMNNFTPLQMANYVATLASGGVRYKVTLVDKITSPTGEVIKEFKPEVVDRLDIPEEFLQAVKDGMYRVNTSPSNGTAYQSFANFPIKVGGKTGTADFANDDAVYRKQGRKAYGNYISMAPLDNPQIAIFSTIYDGSRGSEAATIHKAIYEAYFKDELLKIDPNYGSKSESFKKYVLESPLKDNKDDSIKLDNQETTTTTENAEQ
;
A
#
# COMPACT_ATOMS: atom_id res chain seq x y z
N MET A 1 96.60 4.16 -81.63
CA MET A 1 95.69 3.00 -81.73
C MET A 1 95.31 2.61 -80.30
N ILE A 2 94.01 2.42 -80.05
CA ILE A 2 93.36 2.10 -78.76
C ILE A 2 93.36 3.24 -77.72
N VAL A 3 92.26 4.00 -77.75
CA VAL A 3 91.86 5.02 -76.77
C VAL A 3 91.25 4.30 -75.56
N ASN A 4 91.86 4.44 -74.39
CA ASN A 4 91.33 3.90 -73.14
C ASN A 4 90.34 4.92 -72.53
N LYS A 5 89.03 4.66 -72.62
CA LYS A 5 87.99 5.47 -71.97
C LYS A 5 87.85 5.06 -70.49
N PRO A 6 87.86 6.01 -69.53
CA PRO A 6 87.57 5.69 -68.14
C PRO A 6 86.06 5.41 -67.95
N LYS A 7 85.72 4.32 -67.23
CA LYS A 7 84.35 4.01 -66.80
C LYS A 7 83.84 5.12 -65.87
N LYS A 8 82.87 5.93 -66.34
CA LYS A 8 82.09 6.83 -65.46
C LYS A 8 81.24 5.98 -64.50
N LYS A 9 81.54 6.03 -63.20
CA LYS A 9 80.61 5.59 -62.15
C LYS A 9 79.32 6.41 -62.29
N LYS A 10 78.17 5.76 -62.56
CA LYS A 10 76.86 6.41 -62.51
C LYS A 10 76.61 6.86 -61.06
N LYS A 11 76.73 8.15 -60.78
CA LYS A 11 76.22 8.73 -59.53
C LYS A 11 74.69 8.64 -59.59
N ILE A 12 74.09 7.97 -58.61
CA ILE A 12 72.64 7.90 -58.47
C ILE A 12 72.14 9.34 -58.29
N SER A 13 71.20 9.77 -59.13
CA SER A 13 70.58 11.08 -59.04
C SER A 13 69.75 11.16 -57.76
N ARG A 14 69.72 12.32 -57.08
CA ARG A 14 68.86 12.55 -55.91
C ARG A 14 67.39 12.25 -56.22
N TYR A 15 66.95 12.51 -57.45
CA TYR A 15 65.61 12.17 -57.94
C TYR A 15 65.35 10.65 -58.01
N THR A 16 66.36 9.85 -58.35
CA THR A 16 66.22 8.38 -58.38
C THR A 16 66.11 7.82 -56.96
N VAL A 17 66.87 8.37 -56.01
CA VAL A 17 66.74 8.01 -54.59
C VAL A 17 65.37 8.40 -54.05
N LEU A 18 64.89 9.61 -54.36
CA LEU A 18 63.56 10.10 -53.96
C LEU A 18 62.44 9.19 -54.49
N ASN A 19 62.49 8.79 -55.76
CA ASN A 19 61.47 7.91 -56.35
C ASN A 19 61.50 6.50 -55.74
N ILE A 20 62.66 5.99 -55.33
CA ILE A 20 62.76 4.70 -54.63
C ILE A 20 62.16 4.83 -53.22
N ILE A 21 62.44 5.93 -52.51
CA ILE A 21 61.85 6.20 -51.19
C ILE A 21 60.34 6.33 -51.31
N MET A 22 59.83 7.11 -52.28
CA MET A 22 58.39 7.19 -52.55
C MET A 22 57.81 5.83 -52.91
N GLY A 23 58.46 5.05 -53.76
CA GLY A 23 57.98 3.71 -54.14
C GLY A 23 57.86 2.77 -52.94
N ILE A 24 58.82 2.80 -52.01
CA ILE A 24 58.76 2.02 -50.76
C ILE A 24 57.63 2.52 -49.87
N LEU A 25 57.47 3.84 -49.74
CA LEU A 25 56.46 4.46 -48.89
C LEU A 25 55.04 4.18 -49.40
N PHE A 26 54.79 4.33 -50.70
CA PHE A 26 53.52 3.96 -51.32
C PHE A 26 53.26 2.46 -51.26
N SER A 27 54.29 1.61 -51.43
CA SER A 27 54.12 0.16 -51.29
C SER A 27 53.75 -0.22 -49.85
N ALA A 28 54.34 0.43 -48.85
CA ALA A 28 53.97 0.22 -47.44
C ALA A 28 52.53 0.66 -47.15
N ILE A 29 52.08 1.79 -47.72
CA ILE A 29 50.68 2.25 -47.62
C ILE A 29 49.74 1.24 -48.29
N ILE A 30 50.03 0.79 -49.51
CA ILE A 30 49.19 -0.17 -50.25
C ILE A 30 49.10 -1.51 -49.50
N LEU A 31 50.22 -2.01 -48.97
CA LEU A 31 50.23 -3.24 -48.16
C LEU A 31 49.43 -3.08 -46.87
N LYS A 32 49.51 -1.91 -46.22
CA LYS A 32 48.69 -1.61 -45.05
C LYS A 32 47.21 -1.55 -45.39
N LEU A 33 46.86 -0.99 -46.54
CA LEU A 33 45.49 -0.87 -47.03
C LEU A 33 44.90 -2.24 -47.35
N LEU A 34 45.66 -3.11 -48.03
CA LEU A 34 45.29 -4.52 -48.25
C LEU A 34 45.13 -5.29 -46.93
N TYR A 35 46.01 -5.05 -45.95
CA TYR A 35 45.88 -5.67 -44.63
C TYR A 35 44.57 -5.27 -43.93
N ILE A 36 44.19 -3.99 -43.97
CA ILE A 36 42.95 -3.52 -43.36
C ILE A 36 41.72 -4.02 -44.14
N GLN A 37 41.72 -3.86 -45.47
CA GLN A 37 40.54 -4.12 -46.30
C GLN A 37 40.29 -5.59 -46.62
N VAL A 38 41.33 -6.43 -46.68
CA VAL A 38 41.20 -7.84 -47.08
C VAL A 38 41.44 -8.77 -45.90
N TYR A 39 42.54 -8.60 -45.17
CA TYR A 39 42.89 -9.51 -44.07
C TYR A 39 42.01 -9.28 -42.84
N LYS A 40 41.79 -8.02 -42.44
CA LYS A 40 40.91 -7.67 -41.32
C LYS A 40 39.45 -7.43 -41.71
N HIS A 41 39.05 -7.73 -42.95
CA HIS A 41 37.67 -7.50 -43.41
C HIS A 41 36.62 -8.13 -42.49
N ALA A 42 36.78 -9.41 -42.17
CA ALA A 42 35.83 -10.15 -41.34
C ALA A 42 35.73 -9.56 -39.93
N GLU A 43 36.87 -9.21 -39.30
CA GLU A 43 36.92 -8.63 -37.96
C GLU A 43 36.28 -7.23 -37.92
N TYR A 44 36.55 -6.37 -38.91
CA TYR A 44 35.96 -5.03 -38.97
C TYR A 44 34.49 -5.05 -39.37
N LYS A 45 34.09 -6.01 -40.22
CA LYS A 45 32.68 -6.22 -40.57
C LYS A 45 31.90 -6.72 -39.36
N GLU A 46 32.43 -7.68 -38.61
CA GLU A 46 31.82 -8.16 -37.36
C GLU A 46 31.75 -7.04 -36.32
N LYS A 47 32.81 -6.25 -36.13
CA LYS A 47 32.76 -5.07 -35.25
C LYS A 47 31.73 -4.02 -35.70
N ALA A 48 31.58 -3.80 -36.99
CA ALA A 48 30.56 -2.90 -37.54
C ALA A 48 29.14 -3.48 -37.41
N ASP A 49 28.96 -4.79 -37.59
CA ASP A 49 27.68 -5.48 -37.44
C ASP A 49 27.27 -5.54 -35.96
N VAL A 50 28.20 -5.78 -35.03
CA VAL A 50 27.96 -5.67 -33.57
C VAL A 50 27.64 -4.22 -33.18
N GLY A 51 28.35 -3.25 -33.76
CA GLY A 51 28.11 -1.83 -33.51
C GLY A 51 26.76 -1.31 -34.05
N SER A 52 26.24 -1.92 -35.12
CA SER A 52 24.97 -1.55 -35.78
C SER A 52 23.78 -2.41 -35.36
N THR A 53 23.97 -3.50 -34.62
CA THR A 53 22.85 -4.31 -34.12
C THR A 53 22.35 -3.77 -32.77
N ARG A 54 21.03 -3.67 -32.61
CA ARG A 54 20.36 -3.24 -31.37
C ARG A 54 19.20 -4.17 -31.05
N PHE A 55 18.97 -4.44 -29.77
CA PHE A 55 17.79 -5.17 -29.31
C PHE A 55 16.81 -4.16 -28.71
N ILE A 56 15.60 -4.12 -29.27
CA ILE A 56 14.50 -3.29 -28.77
C ILE A 56 13.54 -4.23 -28.05
N SER A 57 13.42 -4.06 -26.72
CA SER A 57 12.46 -4.82 -25.92
C SER A 57 11.05 -4.36 -26.25
N GLU A 58 10.12 -5.30 -26.46
CA GLU A 58 8.72 -4.99 -26.72
C GLU A 58 7.89 -5.34 -25.46
N LYS A 59 7.22 -4.35 -24.87
CA LYS A 59 6.35 -4.54 -23.70
C LYS A 59 5.18 -5.45 -24.07
N ALA A 60 4.91 -6.44 -23.21
CA ALA A 60 3.83 -7.39 -23.41
C ALA A 60 2.54 -6.93 -22.72
N PRO A 61 1.35 -7.07 -23.35
CA PRO A 61 0.09 -6.77 -22.68
C PRO A 61 -0.14 -7.65 -21.45
N ARG A 62 -0.61 -7.07 -20.34
CA ARG A 62 -1.05 -7.86 -19.18
C ARG A 62 -2.34 -8.62 -19.49
N GLY A 63 -2.61 -9.68 -18.77
CA GLY A 63 -3.91 -10.36 -18.82
C GLY A 63 -5.06 -9.44 -18.41
N LYS A 64 -6.24 -9.68 -18.99
CA LYS A 64 -7.46 -8.93 -18.65
C LYS A 64 -8.06 -9.42 -17.33
N ILE A 65 -8.69 -8.52 -16.59
CA ILE A 65 -9.49 -8.86 -15.41
C ILE A 65 -10.96 -8.64 -15.77
N TYR A 66 -11.77 -9.68 -15.58
CA TYR A 66 -13.21 -9.66 -15.84
C TYR A 66 -14.02 -9.73 -14.56
N ASP A 67 -15.21 -9.14 -14.58
CA ASP A 67 -16.24 -9.41 -13.58
C ASP A 67 -16.95 -10.75 -13.85
N SER A 68 -17.87 -11.14 -12.95
CA SER A 68 -18.63 -12.39 -13.03
C SER A 68 -19.57 -12.49 -14.25
N GLU A 69 -19.89 -11.37 -14.90
CA GLU A 69 -20.76 -11.32 -16.08
C GLU A 69 -19.97 -11.18 -17.39
N GLY A 70 -18.63 -11.14 -17.33
CA GLY A 70 -17.73 -11.02 -18.47
C GLY A 70 -17.39 -9.58 -18.88
N ASN A 71 -17.74 -8.58 -18.08
CA ASN A 71 -17.31 -7.19 -18.31
C ASN A 71 -15.84 -7.02 -17.93
N VAL A 72 -15.13 -6.19 -18.67
CA VAL A 72 -13.71 -5.90 -18.47
C VAL A 72 -13.56 -4.86 -17.36
N LEU A 73 -12.93 -5.26 -16.26
CA LEU A 73 -12.57 -4.40 -15.12
C LEU A 73 -11.16 -3.81 -15.28
N ALA A 74 -10.25 -4.55 -15.90
CA ALA A 74 -8.92 -4.08 -16.24
C ALA A 74 -8.42 -4.71 -17.55
N THR A 75 -7.81 -3.91 -18.41
CA THR A 75 -7.27 -4.32 -19.72
C THR A 75 -6.03 -3.50 -20.05
N ASN A 76 -5.52 -3.66 -21.26
CA ASN A 76 -4.53 -2.76 -21.81
C ASN A 76 -5.12 -2.01 -23.00
N ILE A 77 -4.62 -0.81 -23.21
CA ILE A 77 -4.89 0.03 -24.37
C ILE A 77 -3.56 0.35 -25.04
N GLN A 78 -3.59 0.52 -26.36
CA GLN A 78 -2.41 0.92 -27.11
C GLN A 78 -2.22 2.43 -26.96
N THR A 79 -0.99 2.83 -26.66
CA THR A 79 -0.62 4.24 -26.61
C THR A 79 0.68 4.48 -27.36
N TYR A 80 0.93 5.73 -27.73
CA TYR A 80 2.17 6.13 -28.38
C TYR A 80 3.18 6.55 -27.31
N THR A 81 4.40 6.01 -27.41
CA THR A 81 5.54 6.36 -26.57
C THR A 81 6.64 6.91 -27.47
N LEU A 82 7.17 8.08 -27.10
CA LEU A 82 8.34 8.67 -27.74
C LEU A 82 9.59 8.09 -27.08
N THR A 83 10.49 7.53 -27.88
CA THR A 83 11.74 6.94 -27.40
C THR A 83 12.94 7.62 -28.02
N TYR A 84 14.05 7.63 -27.30
CA TYR A 84 15.34 8.09 -27.80
C TYR A 84 16.36 6.95 -27.75
N THR A 85 16.96 6.67 -28.90
CA THR A 85 18.09 5.74 -29.04
C THR A 85 19.33 6.52 -29.44
N LYS A 86 20.39 6.45 -28.65
CA LYS A 86 21.66 7.15 -28.94
C LYS A 86 22.22 6.69 -30.32
N PRO A 87 22.39 7.61 -31.29
CA PRO A 87 23.04 7.32 -32.57
C PRO A 87 24.50 6.87 -32.41
N SER A 88 25.08 6.21 -33.42
CA SER A 88 26.47 5.76 -33.38
C SER A 88 27.47 6.80 -33.90
N ASP A 89 27.02 7.74 -34.74
CA ASP A 89 27.75 8.98 -34.96
C ASP A 89 27.62 9.83 -33.69
N ASP A 90 28.74 10.37 -33.22
CA ASP A 90 28.85 11.04 -31.91
C ASP A 90 27.77 12.12 -31.72
N SER A 91 27.45 12.43 -30.47
CA SER A 91 26.28 13.17 -29.94
C SER A 91 25.99 14.59 -30.46
N GLU A 92 26.52 15.00 -31.62
CA GLU A 92 26.51 16.37 -32.17
C GLU A 92 25.11 16.99 -32.36
N TYR A 93 24.06 16.19 -32.49
CA TYR A 93 22.70 16.67 -32.75
C TYR A 93 21.73 16.51 -31.57
N PHE A 94 22.19 16.03 -30.41
CA PHE A 94 21.28 15.72 -29.29
C PHE A 94 20.46 16.94 -28.86
N TYR A 95 21.13 18.05 -28.55
CA TYR A 95 20.47 19.24 -28.04
C TYR A 95 19.55 19.90 -29.07
N GLU A 96 19.95 19.93 -30.34
CA GLU A 96 19.10 20.42 -31.43
C GLU A 96 17.85 19.58 -31.62
N THR A 97 18.00 18.25 -31.58
CA THR A 97 16.87 17.32 -31.69
C THR A 97 15.91 17.49 -30.52
N MET A 98 16.45 17.55 -29.30
CA MET A 98 15.65 17.67 -28.08
C MET A 98 14.97 19.03 -27.95
N ASP A 99 15.58 20.12 -28.43
CA ASP A 99 14.93 21.42 -28.55
C ASP A 99 13.64 21.33 -29.36
N GLU A 100 13.70 20.68 -30.52
CA GLU A 100 12.55 20.50 -31.39
C GLU A 100 11.52 19.54 -30.78
N VAL A 101 11.96 18.44 -30.15
CA VAL A 101 11.07 17.51 -29.44
C VAL A 101 10.34 18.21 -28.31
N PHE A 102 11.05 18.93 -27.44
CA PHE A 102 10.45 19.65 -26.31
C PHE A 102 9.47 20.72 -26.79
N GLN A 103 9.79 21.40 -27.89
CA GLN A 103 8.87 22.36 -28.51
C GLN A 103 7.58 21.68 -29.00
N ILE A 104 7.69 20.57 -29.75
CA ILE A 104 6.52 19.84 -30.26
C ILE A 104 5.67 19.31 -29.09
N LEU A 105 6.29 18.77 -28.04
CA LEU A 105 5.55 18.31 -26.87
C LEU A 105 4.80 19.49 -26.19
N SER A 106 5.50 20.59 -25.93
CA SER A 106 4.93 21.79 -25.31
C SER A 106 3.76 22.38 -26.12
N ASP A 107 3.92 22.52 -27.44
CA ASP A 107 2.91 23.05 -28.36
C ASP A 107 1.63 22.20 -28.40
N ASN A 108 1.72 20.91 -28.03
CA ASN A 108 0.60 19.98 -28.00
C ASN A 108 0.09 19.67 -26.57
N ASN A 109 0.55 20.44 -25.57
CA ASN A 109 0.28 20.23 -24.14
C ASN A 109 0.68 18.83 -23.64
N GLU A 110 1.77 18.29 -24.17
CA GLU A 110 2.42 17.06 -23.70
C GLU A 110 3.65 17.42 -22.85
N LYS A 111 4.06 16.50 -21.97
CA LYS A 111 5.21 16.70 -21.08
C LYS A 111 6.23 15.59 -21.25
N VAL A 112 7.49 15.93 -20.99
CA VAL A 112 8.58 14.96 -20.85
C VAL A 112 8.32 14.13 -19.58
N GLU A 113 8.60 12.84 -19.67
CA GLU A 113 8.55 11.92 -18.53
C GLU A 113 9.69 12.25 -17.56
N ASP A 114 9.34 12.75 -16.37
CA ASP A 114 10.30 13.19 -15.35
C ASP A 114 10.33 12.21 -14.18
N ASP A 115 11.20 11.21 -14.33
CA ASP A 115 11.49 10.21 -13.29
C ASP A 115 12.70 10.56 -12.42
N LEU A 116 13.33 11.72 -12.65
CA LEU A 116 14.50 12.15 -11.90
C LEU A 116 14.10 12.47 -10.46
N LEU A 117 14.71 11.78 -9.49
CA LEU A 117 14.44 11.96 -8.06
C LEU A 117 14.80 13.36 -7.55
N LEU A 118 15.73 14.05 -8.20
CA LEU A 118 16.04 15.44 -7.91
C LEU A 118 14.95 16.33 -8.53
N LYS A 119 14.06 16.92 -7.73
CA LYS A 119 12.89 17.75 -8.13
C LYS A 119 13.09 19.24 -7.82
N ILE A 120 12.18 20.07 -8.32
CA ILE A 120 12.12 21.52 -8.11
C ILE A 120 10.72 21.88 -7.63
N ASP A 121 10.60 22.63 -6.53
CA ASP A 121 9.30 23.09 -6.03
C ASP A 121 8.81 24.35 -6.74
N SER A 122 7.57 24.78 -6.44
CA SER A 122 6.96 25.99 -7.04
C SER A 122 7.71 27.30 -6.74
N SER A 123 8.63 27.29 -5.77
CA SER A 123 9.48 28.43 -5.42
C SER A 123 10.83 28.41 -6.15
N GLY A 124 11.10 27.36 -6.93
CA GLY A 124 12.37 27.16 -7.64
C GLY A 124 13.44 26.46 -6.80
N LYS A 125 13.10 25.91 -5.62
CA LYS A 125 14.06 25.24 -4.74
C LYS A 125 14.22 23.78 -5.14
N PHE A 126 15.47 23.34 -5.27
CA PHE A 126 15.82 21.95 -5.54
C PHE A 126 15.72 21.08 -4.29
N TYR A 127 15.21 19.86 -4.45
CA TYR A 127 15.13 18.87 -3.38
C TYR A 127 15.14 17.44 -3.94
N PHE A 128 15.55 16.46 -3.14
CA PHE A 128 15.38 15.05 -3.50
C PHE A 128 14.01 14.53 -3.04
N ASP A 129 13.26 13.96 -3.96
CA ASP A 129 11.95 13.36 -3.73
C ASP A 129 12.07 11.85 -3.42
N PHE A 130 12.73 11.52 -2.30
CA PHE A 130 12.80 10.15 -1.83
C PHE A 130 11.50 9.75 -1.14
N LYS A 131 10.91 8.64 -1.59
CA LYS A 131 9.63 8.10 -1.11
C LYS A 131 9.75 7.32 0.20
N THR A 132 10.48 7.86 1.16
CA THR A 132 10.67 7.31 2.51
C THR A 132 10.78 8.48 3.48
N ASP A 133 10.40 8.28 4.74
CA ASP A 133 10.59 9.29 5.79
C ASP A 133 11.79 9.01 6.69
N ASP A 134 12.35 7.80 6.62
CA ASP A 134 13.53 7.43 7.37
C ASP A 134 14.76 8.22 6.90
N VAL A 135 15.42 8.90 7.85
CA VAL A 135 16.54 9.81 7.58
C VAL A 135 17.75 9.02 7.07
N GLU A 136 17.99 7.83 7.60
CA GLU A 136 19.13 6.99 7.20
C GLU A 136 18.93 6.42 5.79
N THR A 137 17.72 5.94 5.49
CA THR A 137 17.34 5.51 4.14
C THR A 137 17.41 6.68 3.15
N LYS A 138 16.98 7.89 3.51
CA LYS A 138 17.15 9.09 2.65
C LYS A 138 18.61 9.35 2.32
N LYS A 139 19.49 9.36 3.32
CA LYS A 139 20.94 9.53 3.11
C LYS A 139 21.50 8.44 2.21
N THR A 140 21.09 7.20 2.42
CA THR A 140 21.52 6.05 1.62
C THR A 140 21.07 6.18 0.17
N LEU A 141 19.81 6.55 -0.08
CA LEU A 141 19.27 6.79 -1.42
C LEU A 141 19.94 7.98 -2.10
N GLU A 142 20.26 9.04 -1.35
CA GLU A 142 20.97 10.21 -1.88
C GLU A 142 22.40 9.88 -2.29
N VAL A 143 23.13 9.17 -1.44
CA VAL A 143 24.47 8.68 -1.73
C VAL A 143 24.42 7.78 -2.96
N ARG A 144 23.49 6.81 -3.00
CA ARG A 144 23.30 5.93 -4.17
C ARG A 144 23.03 6.74 -5.44
N PHE A 145 22.08 7.67 -5.40
CA PHE A 145 21.76 8.55 -6.54
C PHE A 145 23.00 9.26 -7.10
N LYS A 146 23.84 9.82 -6.23
CA LYS A 146 25.06 10.54 -6.62
C LYS A 146 26.15 9.59 -7.14
N ARG A 147 26.35 8.44 -6.49
CA ARG A 147 27.35 7.43 -6.88
C ARG A 147 27.04 6.78 -8.23
N ASP A 148 25.78 6.43 -8.48
CA ASP A 148 25.36 5.81 -9.75
C ASP A 148 25.65 6.70 -10.98
N ARG A 149 25.78 8.02 -10.75
CA ARG A 149 26.08 9.02 -11.77
C ARG A 149 27.56 9.39 -11.84
N GLY A 150 28.40 8.89 -10.93
CA GLY A 150 29.83 9.11 -10.90
C GLY A 150 30.28 10.38 -10.15
N LEU A 151 29.41 11.00 -9.34
CA LEU A 151 29.78 12.21 -8.58
C LEU A 151 30.83 11.92 -7.49
N ASN A 152 31.00 10.65 -7.11
CA ASN A 152 32.03 10.19 -6.20
C ASN A 152 33.45 10.27 -6.78
N GLU A 153 33.63 10.19 -8.11
CA GLU A 153 34.95 10.01 -8.72
C GLU A 153 35.93 11.16 -8.41
N LYS A 154 35.43 12.40 -8.36
CA LYS A 154 36.26 13.58 -8.04
C LYS A 154 36.68 13.56 -6.57
N ILE A 155 35.74 13.27 -5.68
CA ILE A 155 35.97 13.17 -4.22
C ILE A 155 36.94 12.05 -3.92
N GLU A 156 36.79 10.88 -4.55
CA GLU A 156 37.69 9.74 -4.39
C GLU A 156 39.13 10.08 -4.82
N LYS A 157 39.30 10.82 -5.92
CA LYS A 157 40.63 11.29 -6.38
C LYS A 157 41.25 12.35 -5.45
N GLU A 158 40.43 13.20 -4.85
CA GLU A 158 40.87 14.27 -3.93
C GLU A 158 41.23 13.72 -2.54
N LEU A 159 40.42 12.82 -1.99
CA LEU A 159 40.64 12.21 -0.67
C LEU A 159 41.72 11.13 -0.70
N PHE A 160 41.77 10.32 -1.77
CA PHE A 160 42.67 9.18 -1.90
C PHE A 160 43.55 9.22 -3.17
N PRO A 161 44.38 10.26 -3.35
CA PRO A 161 45.21 10.40 -4.54
C PRO A 161 46.24 9.26 -4.61
N GLY A 162 46.04 8.32 -5.53
CA GLY A 162 46.98 7.23 -5.82
C GLY A 162 46.51 5.81 -5.45
N ASN A 163 45.28 5.65 -4.94
CA ASN A 163 44.72 4.31 -4.73
C ASN A 163 44.42 3.63 -6.09
N LYS A 164 44.92 2.40 -6.28
CA LYS A 164 44.71 1.58 -7.49
C LYS A 164 43.86 0.33 -7.21
N GLU A 165 43.49 0.12 -5.95
CA GLU A 165 42.66 -0.99 -5.48
C GLU A 165 41.25 -0.49 -5.14
N GLU A 166 40.30 -1.41 -4.95
CA GLU A 166 38.95 -1.06 -4.46
C GLU A 166 39.04 -0.41 -3.07
N LEU A 167 38.23 0.63 -2.84
CA LEU A 167 38.18 1.34 -1.56
C LEU A 167 37.70 0.41 -0.43
N THR A 168 38.25 0.55 0.76
CA THR A 168 37.75 -0.16 1.95
C THR A 168 36.39 0.39 2.39
N GLU A 169 35.63 -0.35 3.20
CA GLU A 169 34.33 0.11 3.73
C GLU A 169 34.43 1.46 4.46
N GLU A 170 35.47 1.67 5.28
CA GLU A 170 35.74 2.95 5.97
C GLU A 170 36.01 4.11 4.98
N GLN A 171 36.76 3.84 3.91
CA GLN A 171 37.06 4.85 2.87
C GLN A 171 35.82 5.18 2.03
N ILE A 172 34.97 4.19 1.77
CA ILE A 172 33.68 4.39 1.10
C ILE A 172 32.79 5.27 1.97
N GLU A 173 32.77 5.05 3.28
CA GLU A 173 31.99 5.88 4.22
C GLU A 173 32.49 7.34 4.25
N GLU A 174 33.80 7.57 4.22
CA GLU A 174 34.38 8.92 4.13
C GLU A 174 33.95 9.65 2.85
N VAL A 175 33.97 8.96 1.71
CA VAL A 175 33.46 9.50 0.42
C VAL A 175 31.95 9.78 0.49
N ASN A 176 31.18 8.87 1.08
CA ASN A 176 29.74 9.03 1.23
C ASN A 176 29.39 10.24 2.11
N ASN A 177 30.17 10.50 3.16
CA ASN A 177 30.01 11.67 4.02
C ASN A 177 30.30 12.99 3.27
N GLU A 178 31.31 13.04 2.40
CA GLU A 178 31.55 14.22 1.54
C GLU A 178 30.45 14.38 0.48
N LEU A 179 29.96 13.29 -0.11
CA LEU A 179 28.83 13.33 -1.05
C LEU A 179 27.58 13.95 -0.44
N LEU A 180 27.27 13.64 0.82
CA LEU A 180 26.11 14.19 1.54
C LEU A 180 26.22 15.70 1.81
N LYS A 181 27.42 16.31 1.72
CA LYS A 181 27.58 17.76 1.87
C LYS A 181 27.15 18.53 0.63
N ILE A 182 27.15 17.87 -0.54
CA ILE A 182 26.68 18.47 -1.80
C ILE A 182 25.17 18.61 -1.71
N SER A 183 24.66 19.84 -1.71
CA SER A 183 23.21 20.09 -1.67
C SER A 183 22.49 19.57 -2.92
N ALA A 184 21.16 19.47 -2.86
CA ALA A 184 20.33 19.11 -4.02
C ALA A 184 20.54 20.09 -5.20
N GLU A 185 20.67 21.37 -4.91
CA GLU A 185 20.93 22.41 -5.91
C GLU A 185 22.33 22.25 -6.53
N GLU A 186 23.37 22.07 -5.72
CA GLU A 186 24.72 21.80 -6.23
C GLU A 186 24.78 20.50 -7.03
N THR A 187 24.04 19.47 -6.61
CA THR A 187 23.91 18.23 -7.38
C THR A 187 23.32 18.50 -8.76
N PHE A 188 22.31 19.36 -8.87
CA PHE A 188 21.74 19.73 -10.18
C PHE A 188 22.80 20.41 -11.06
N TYR A 189 23.57 21.36 -10.50
CA TYR A 189 24.64 22.02 -11.24
C TYR A 189 25.74 21.05 -11.68
N GLU A 190 26.13 20.10 -10.83
CA GLU A 190 27.07 19.04 -11.21
C GLU A 190 26.52 18.18 -12.37
N LEU A 191 25.20 17.91 -12.41
CA LEU A 191 24.57 17.22 -13.54
C LEU A 191 24.56 18.06 -14.82
N VAL A 192 24.35 19.38 -14.71
CA VAL A 192 24.46 20.31 -15.86
C VAL A 192 25.84 20.19 -16.50
N LYS A 193 26.90 20.13 -15.69
CA LYS A 193 28.28 19.93 -16.16
C LYS A 193 28.52 18.51 -16.68
N LEU A 194 28.13 17.49 -15.91
CA LEU A 194 28.37 16.08 -16.24
C LEU A 194 27.72 15.68 -17.57
N TYR A 195 26.59 16.29 -17.91
CA TYR A 195 25.85 16.00 -19.13
C TYR A 195 26.20 16.93 -20.29
N SER A 196 27.16 17.84 -20.12
CA SER A 196 27.66 18.77 -21.14
C SER A 196 26.55 19.65 -21.72
N LEU A 197 25.74 20.28 -20.85
CA LEU A 197 24.62 21.12 -21.28
C LEU A 197 25.07 22.42 -21.98
N GLU A 198 26.33 22.83 -21.83
CA GLU A 198 26.92 23.94 -22.58
C GLU A 198 26.84 23.75 -24.11
N GLU A 199 26.76 22.52 -24.60
CA GLU A 199 26.56 22.22 -26.02
C GLU A 199 25.20 22.73 -26.56
N ALA A 200 24.21 22.97 -25.69
CA ALA A 200 22.90 23.50 -26.09
C ALA A 200 22.98 24.94 -26.63
N ILE A 201 23.92 25.75 -26.11
CA ILE A 201 24.17 27.13 -26.56
C ILE A 201 25.40 27.25 -27.46
N ASN A 202 26.26 26.23 -27.45
CA ASN A 202 27.46 26.17 -28.26
C ASN A 202 27.30 25.07 -29.32
N LYS A 203 26.69 25.41 -30.45
CA LYS A 203 26.52 24.46 -31.55
C LYS A 203 27.85 24.21 -32.26
N LYS A 204 28.22 22.94 -32.40
CA LYS A 204 29.37 22.56 -33.21
C LYS A 204 29.13 22.99 -34.67
N PRO A 205 30.07 23.70 -35.31
CA PRO A 205 29.89 24.15 -36.69
C PRO A 205 29.82 22.96 -37.64
N ILE A 206 28.89 23.05 -38.61
CA ILE A 206 28.73 22.09 -39.71
C ILE A 206 29.24 22.77 -40.98
N GLN A 207 29.96 22.03 -41.82
CA GLN A 207 30.47 22.57 -43.09
C GLN A 207 29.29 22.93 -44.01
N GLU A 208 29.20 24.21 -44.38
CA GLU A 208 28.08 24.72 -45.18
C GLU A 208 28.30 24.47 -46.68
N GLU A 209 27.21 24.30 -47.44
CA GLU A 209 27.28 24.04 -48.88
C GLU A 209 27.89 25.25 -49.61
N GLY A 210 29.14 25.11 -50.08
CA GLY A 210 29.90 26.19 -50.72
C GLY A 210 30.94 26.89 -49.82
N GLU A 211 31.08 26.47 -48.56
CA GLU A 211 32.13 26.92 -47.64
C GLU A 211 33.49 26.28 -47.98
N SER A 212 34.59 27.06 -47.91
CA SER A 212 35.93 26.50 -48.09
C SER A 212 36.37 25.73 -46.85
N ASP A 213 37.15 24.66 -47.04
CA ASP A 213 37.69 23.85 -45.93
C ASP A 213 38.43 24.72 -44.90
N GLU A 214 39.14 25.76 -45.35
CA GLU A 214 39.86 26.70 -44.49
C GLU A 214 38.94 27.54 -43.58
N ALA A 215 37.73 27.89 -44.06
CA ALA A 215 36.75 28.64 -43.28
C ALA A 215 36.06 27.74 -42.25
N TYR A 216 35.74 26.50 -42.65
CA TYR A 216 35.19 25.48 -41.75
C TYR A 216 36.15 25.16 -40.60
N GLU A 217 37.42 24.87 -40.92
CA GLU A 217 38.46 24.56 -39.93
C GLU A 217 38.71 25.73 -38.97
N ALA A 218 38.59 26.98 -39.44
CA ALA A 218 38.71 28.15 -38.57
C ALA A 218 37.55 28.26 -37.57
N ARG A 219 36.31 27.96 -37.99
CA ARG A 219 35.14 27.93 -37.10
C ARG A 219 35.24 26.76 -36.11
N LEU A 220 35.66 25.59 -36.59
CA LEU A 220 35.85 24.40 -35.75
C LEU A 220 36.91 24.65 -34.67
N LYS A 221 38.05 25.24 -35.04
CA LYS A 221 39.09 25.63 -34.07
C LYS A 221 38.59 26.64 -33.04
N ALA A 222 37.80 27.62 -33.45
CA ALA A 222 37.21 28.60 -32.53
C ALA A 222 36.17 27.95 -31.59
N TYR A 223 35.43 26.96 -32.08
CA TYR A 223 34.54 26.15 -31.26
C TYR A 223 35.32 25.30 -30.25
N ASP A 224 36.35 24.58 -30.69
CA ASP A 224 37.17 23.73 -29.82
C ASP A 224 37.85 24.55 -28.71
N GLU A 225 38.43 25.72 -29.04
CA GLU A 225 39.00 26.66 -28.07
C GLU A 225 37.94 27.18 -27.08
N LYS A 226 36.71 27.40 -27.56
CA LYS A 226 35.60 27.82 -26.70
C LYS A 226 35.19 26.68 -25.76
N MET A 227 35.07 25.44 -26.25
CA MET A 227 34.69 24.27 -25.45
C MET A 227 35.75 23.89 -24.41
N GLU A 228 37.04 24.04 -24.73
CA GLU A 228 38.13 23.85 -23.78
C GLU A 228 37.98 24.79 -22.57
N SER A 229 37.46 26.01 -22.77
CA SER A 229 37.20 26.94 -21.66
C SER A 229 36.06 26.49 -20.72
N TYR A 230 35.20 25.57 -21.13
CA TYR A 230 34.13 25.01 -20.28
C TYR A 230 34.62 23.88 -19.37
N GLU A 231 35.78 23.27 -19.65
CA GLU A 231 36.35 22.22 -18.77
C GLU A 231 36.59 22.76 -17.35
N ASP A 232 37.04 24.02 -17.25
CA ASP A 232 37.34 24.71 -16.00
C ASP A 232 36.12 25.40 -15.35
N LYS A 233 35.03 25.61 -16.10
CA LYS A 233 33.81 26.24 -15.57
C LYS A 233 33.08 25.30 -14.59
N SER A 234 32.51 25.87 -13.54
CA SER A 234 31.59 25.14 -12.66
C SER A 234 30.25 24.91 -13.35
N GLY A 235 29.52 23.87 -12.94
CA GLY A 235 28.18 23.60 -13.48
C GLY A 235 27.18 24.74 -13.25
N LYS A 236 27.39 25.54 -12.18
CA LYS A 236 26.59 26.74 -11.91
C LYS A 236 26.86 27.84 -12.94
N GLU A 237 28.12 28.08 -13.31
CA GLU A 237 28.46 29.06 -14.35
C GLU A 237 27.86 28.67 -15.70
N ILE A 238 27.83 27.37 -16.01
CA ILE A 238 27.17 26.85 -17.22
C ILE A 238 25.67 27.06 -17.16
N PHE A 239 25.05 26.76 -16.02
CA PHE A 239 23.62 27.00 -15.79
C PHE A 239 23.24 28.47 -15.94
N ASP A 240 23.99 29.38 -15.31
CA ASP A 240 23.75 30.83 -15.39
C ASP A 240 23.83 31.31 -16.84
N GLU A 241 24.83 30.82 -17.61
CA GLU A 241 24.97 31.15 -19.03
C GLU A 241 23.80 30.62 -19.89
N LEU A 242 23.27 29.43 -19.60
CA LEU A 242 22.08 28.90 -20.29
C LEU A 242 20.84 29.78 -20.05
N VAL A 243 20.64 30.22 -18.80
CA VAL A 243 19.54 31.12 -18.42
C VAL A 243 19.69 32.48 -19.11
N GLU A 244 20.90 33.04 -19.15
CA GLU A 244 21.20 34.29 -19.87
C GLU A 244 20.91 34.19 -21.38
N ASN A 245 21.11 33.01 -21.97
CA ASN A 245 20.77 32.72 -23.37
C ASN A 245 19.28 32.36 -23.60
N GLY A 246 18.43 32.53 -22.59
CA GLY A 246 16.97 32.42 -22.72
C GLY A 246 16.38 31.03 -22.50
N TYR A 247 17.15 30.07 -21.97
CA TYR A 247 16.62 28.77 -21.57
C TYR A 247 15.91 28.88 -20.22
N SER A 248 14.65 28.42 -20.14
CA SER A 248 13.95 28.34 -18.86
C SER A 248 14.51 27.20 -18.00
N LEU A 249 14.32 27.30 -16.69
CA LEU A 249 14.70 26.25 -15.75
C LEU A 249 14.02 24.90 -16.09
N GLU A 250 12.75 24.91 -16.52
CA GLU A 250 12.06 23.66 -16.91
C GLU A 250 12.71 23.02 -18.15
N LYS A 251 13.18 23.84 -19.09
CA LYS A 251 13.84 23.37 -20.31
C LYS A 251 15.20 22.76 -20.00
N ILE A 252 16.02 23.43 -19.18
CA ILE A 252 17.31 22.92 -18.69
C ILE A 252 17.08 21.60 -17.95
N ARG A 253 16.06 21.54 -17.09
CA ARG A 253 15.70 20.31 -16.37
C ARG A 253 15.32 19.18 -17.33
N SER A 254 14.54 19.45 -18.37
CA SER A 254 14.14 18.44 -19.37
C SER A 254 15.37 17.80 -20.03
N TYR A 255 16.42 18.59 -20.30
CA TYR A 255 17.71 18.06 -20.77
C TYR A 255 18.37 17.13 -19.77
N VAL A 256 18.46 17.55 -18.50
CA VAL A 256 19.03 16.73 -17.43
C VAL A 256 18.27 15.41 -17.30
N VAL A 257 16.94 15.44 -17.29
CA VAL A 257 16.09 14.24 -17.18
C VAL A 257 16.39 13.22 -18.29
N VAL A 258 16.43 13.66 -19.55
CA VAL A 258 16.68 12.77 -20.68
C VAL A 258 18.12 12.24 -20.67
N LYS A 259 19.11 13.11 -20.43
CA LYS A 259 20.53 12.70 -20.33
C LYS A 259 20.76 11.73 -19.18
N ASP A 260 20.07 11.94 -18.06
CA ASP A 260 20.10 11.08 -16.89
C ASP A 260 19.55 9.69 -17.21
N ALA A 261 18.38 9.62 -17.82
CA ALA A 261 17.78 8.36 -18.27
C ALA A 261 18.74 7.60 -19.21
N ILE A 262 19.40 8.30 -20.15
CA ILE A 262 20.40 7.71 -21.06
C ILE A 262 21.61 7.18 -20.27
N LYS A 263 22.12 7.96 -19.31
CA LYS A 263 23.29 7.60 -18.49
C LYS A 263 23.00 6.33 -17.69
N ILE A 264 21.89 6.30 -16.96
CA ILE A 264 21.48 5.14 -16.14
C ILE A 264 21.26 3.91 -17.03
N SER A 265 20.60 4.07 -18.17
CA SER A 265 20.34 2.96 -19.10
C SER A 265 21.60 2.44 -19.79
N SER A 266 22.64 3.27 -19.96
CA SER A 266 23.87 2.90 -20.68
C SER A 266 24.69 1.81 -19.99
N PHE A 267 24.57 1.65 -18.67
CA PHE A 267 25.24 0.60 -17.90
C PHE A 267 24.70 -0.81 -18.18
N GLN A 268 23.51 -0.93 -18.78
CA GLN A 268 22.84 -2.20 -19.05
C GLN A 268 22.90 -2.65 -20.53
N GLY A 269 23.76 -2.01 -21.34
CA GLY A 269 23.84 -2.18 -22.80
C GLY A 269 22.93 -1.19 -23.53
N SER A 270 23.26 -0.80 -24.76
CA SER A 270 22.62 0.31 -25.50
C SER A 270 21.10 0.15 -25.70
N ARG A 271 20.31 0.55 -24.70
CA ARG A 271 18.83 0.58 -24.73
C ARG A 271 18.32 1.96 -25.10
N SER A 272 17.15 1.99 -25.74
CA SER A 272 16.34 3.19 -25.94
C SER A 272 15.78 3.68 -24.60
N VAL A 273 15.58 4.99 -24.43
CA VAL A 273 14.92 5.58 -23.25
C VAL A 273 13.58 6.18 -23.63
N ASP A 274 12.59 6.04 -22.76
CA ASP A 274 11.26 6.65 -22.93
C ASP A 274 11.38 8.15 -22.59
N ILE A 275 10.99 9.02 -23.53
CA ILE A 275 11.02 10.48 -23.40
C ILE A 275 9.66 11.01 -22.96
N ALA A 276 8.59 10.46 -23.54
CA ALA A 276 7.22 10.81 -23.20
C ALA A 276 6.32 9.61 -23.50
N THR A 277 5.58 9.16 -22.50
CA THR A 277 4.59 8.08 -22.63
C THR A 277 3.17 8.64 -22.74
N ASN A 278 2.31 7.86 -23.41
CA ASN A 278 0.91 8.21 -23.62
C ASN A 278 0.65 9.55 -24.33
N ILE A 279 1.43 9.83 -25.38
CA ILE A 279 1.25 11.05 -26.19
C ILE A 279 0.03 10.93 -27.11
N LYS A 280 -0.61 12.07 -27.41
CA LYS A 280 -1.69 12.14 -28.40
C LYS A 280 -1.23 11.62 -29.76
N LYS A 281 -2.16 10.99 -30.47
CA LYS A 281 -1.95 10.47 -31.83
C LYS A 281 -1.44 11.55 -32.80
N ASP A 282 -1.96 12.76 -32.70
CA ASP A 282 -1.56 13.88 -33.56
C ASP A 282 -0.10 14.29 -33.28
N THR A 283 0.30 14.36 -32.01
CA THR A 283 1.70 14.58 -31.61
C THR A 283 2.61 13.48 -32.14
N ALA A 284 2.22 12.21 -31.98
CA ALA A 284 2.94 11.07 -32.52
C ALA A 284 3.11 11.16 -34.05
N PHE A 285 2.08 11.60 -34.77
CA PHE A 285 2.14 11.75 -36.23
C PHE A 285 3.02 12.93 -36.66
N ILE A 286 3.04 14.03 -35.91
CA ILE A 286 3.99 15.13 -36.13
C ILE A 286 5.43 14.62 -35.96
N MET A 287 5.70 13.85 -34.90
CA MET A 287 7.02 13.23 -34.68
C MET A 287 7.40 12.28 -35.83
N TYR A 288 6.47 11.45 -36.31
CA TYR A 288 6.71 10.59 -37.48
C TYR A 288 7.03 11.39 -38.74
N GLN A 289 6.32 12.49 -38.99
CA GLN A 289 6.56 13.33 -40.15
C GLN A 289 7.95 13.97 -40.12
N LYS A 290 8.42 14.34 -38.92
CA LYS A 290 9.74 14.95 -38.67
C LYS A 290 10.84 13.93 -38.35
N SER A 291 10.56 12.62 -38.43
CA SER A 291 11.52 11.57 -38.04
C SER A 291 12.87 11.64 -38.78
N ASN A 292 12.92 12.17 -40.00
CA ASN A 292 14.20 12.37 -40.72
C ASN A 292 15.05 13.52 -40.15
N ASP A 293 14.41 14.48 -39.49
CA ASP A 293 15.03 15.68 -38.91
C ASP A 293 15.33 15.47 -37.41
N LEU A 294 14.80 14.42 -36.80
CA LEU A 294 14.95 14.09 -35.37
C LEU A 294 15.80 12.82 -35.15
N PRO A 295 17.14 12.90 -35.28
CA PRO A 295 18.01 11.72 -35.14
C PRO A 295 17.90 11.08 -33.75
N GLY A 296 17.74 9.76 -33.73
CA GLY A 296 17.58 8.96 -32.51
C GLY A 296 16.17 8.93 -31.93
N ILE A 297 15.24 9.76 -32.42
CA ILE A 297 13.84 9.75 -31.96
C ILE A 297 13.02 8.73 -32.75
N ASP A 298 12.27 7.91 -32.02
CA ASP A 298 11.28 7.00 -32.60
C ASP A 298 9.97 7.02 -31.82
N VAL A 299 8.87 6.70 -32.49
CA VAL A 299 7.56 6.55 -31.86
C VAL A 299 7.18 5.08 -31.92
N VAL A 300 7.04 4.47 -30.74
CA VAL A 300 6.64 3.08 -30.58
C VAL A 300 5.23 3.00 -30.00
N ILE A 301 4.52 1.92 -30.30
CA ILE A 301 3.20 1.65 -29.75
C ILE A 301 3.36 0.65 -28.62
N GLU A 302 2.95 1.03 -27.41
CA GLU A 302 3.06 0.17 -26.24
C GLU A 302 1.69 -0.03 -25.57
N PRO A 303 1.45 -1.22 -24.98
CA PRO A 303 0.29 -1.45 -24.14
C PRO A 303 0.48 -0.78 -22.77
N ILE A 304 -0.46 0.06 -22.35
CA ILE A 304 -0.55 0.56 -20.97
C ILE A 304 -1.78 -0.03 -20.28
N ARG A 305 -1.68 -0.23 -18.96
CA ARG A 305 -2.80 -0.75 -18.15
C ARG A 305 -3.93 0.29 -18.11
N PHE A 306 -5.18 -0.16 -18.22
CA PHE A 306 -6.35 0.71 -18.21
C PHE A 306 -7.53 0.04 -17.49
N TYR A 307 -8.23 0.83 -16.68
CA TYR A 307 -9.35 0.41 -15.85
C TYR A 307 -10.61 1.14 -16.33
N PRO A 308 -11.47 0.51 -17.15
CA PRO A 308 -12.57 1.19 -17.85
C PRO A 308 -13.64 1.81 -16.95
N TYR A 309 -13.73 1.31 -15.71
CA TYR A 309 -14.68 1.80 -14.71
C TYR A 309 -14.02 2.64 -13.62
N ASN A 310 -12.82 3.18 -13.89
CA ASN A 310 -12.04 4.05 -12.99
C ASN A 310 -11.86 3.42 -11.60
N ASN A 311 -12.50 3.98 -10.58
CA ASN A 311 -12.36 3.61 -9.17
C ASN A 311 -13.20 2.40 -8.72
N LEU A 312 -14.04 1.83 -9.59
CA LEU A 312 -14.90 0.70 -9.26
C LEU A 312 -14.06 -0.52 -8.84
N ALA A 313 -14.35 -1.07 -7.65
CA ALA A 313 -13.65 -2.22 -7.07
C ALA A 313 -12.12 -2.05 -6.90
N SER A 314 -11.63 -0.81 -6.81
CA SER A 314 -10.18 -0.52 -6.72
C SER A 314 -9.48 -1.30 -5.59
N ALA A 315 -10.10 -1.44 -4.42
CA ALA A 315 -9.52 -2.18 -3.29
C ALA A 315 -9.42 -3.70 -3.55
N ALA A 316 -10.30 -4.26 -4.37
CA ALA A 316 -10.24 -5.66 -4.77
C ALA A 316 -9.26 -5.87 -5.94
N ILE A 317 -9.28 -4.98 -6.93
CA ILE A 317 -8.44 -5.08 -8.13
C ILE A 317 -6.99 -4.73 -7.83
N GLY A 318 -6.74 -3.63 -7.12
CA GLY A 318 -5.42 -3.07 -6.87
C GLY A 318 -4.95 -2.08 -7.93
N TYR A 319 -3.69 -1.70 -7.84
CA TYR A 319 -3.01 -0.80 -8.76
C TYR A 319 -1.57 -1.27 -9.04
N LEU A 320 -0.95 -0.64 -10.04
CA LEU A 320 0.44 -0.89 -10.41
C LEU A 320 1.37 0.15 -9.79
N SER A 321 2.63 -0.18 -9.55
CA SER A 321 3.65 0.78 -9.16
C SER A 321 5.01 0.36 -9.73
N LYS A 322 5.95 1.31 -9.79
CA LYS A 322 7.36 1.00 -10.06
C LYS A 322 7.91 0.04 -9.01
N ILE A 323 8.86 -0.78 -9.44
CA ILE A 323 9.62 -1.66 -8.56
C ILE A 323 10.41 -0.78 -7.57
N ASN A 324 10.32 -1.10 -6.29
CA ASN A 324 11.03 -0.38 -5.24
C ASN A 324 12.52 -0.73 -5.29
N SER A 325 13.40 0.25 -5.05
CA SER A 325 14.87 0.09 -5.05
C SER A 325 15.40 -0.99 -4.11
N SER A 326 14.67 -1.27 -3.03
CA SER A 326 14.97 -2.36 -2.08
C SER A 326 14.69 -3.76 -2.63
N ASN A 327 13.87 -3.88 -3.68
CA ASN A 327 13.42 -5.14 -4.26
C ASN A 327 13.87 -5.34 -5.72
N GLU A 328 14.66 -4.42 -6.30
CA GLU A 328 15.09 -4.46 -7.71
C GLU A 328 15.72 -5.79 -8.07
N GLU A 329 16.73 -6.23 -7.30
CA GLU A 329 17.45 -7.49 -7.55
C GLU A 329 16.51 -8.69 -7.61
N ASN A 330 15.54 -8.78 -6.69
CA ASN A 330 14.56 -9.87 -6.65
C ASN A 330 13.68 -9.91 -7.91
N TYR A 331 13.31 -8.74 -8.44
CA TYR A 331 12.49 -8.64 -9.66
C TYR A 331 13.33 -8.83 -10.92
N GLU A 332 14.56 -8.31 -10.97
CA GLU A 332 15.48 -8.54 -12.08
C GLU A 332 15.79 -10.03 -12.27
N LEU A 333 15.99 -10.78 -11.18
CA LEU A 333 16.13 -12.24 -11.21
C LEU A 333 14.90 -12.97 -11.78
N ARG A 334 13.72 -12.35 -11.68
CA ARG A 334 12.44 -12.86 -12.24
C ARG A 334 12.17 -12.37 -13.68
N GLY A 335 13.13 -11.68 -14.29
CA GLY A 335 13.09 -11.20 -15.67
C GLY A 335 12.44 -9.83 -15.87
N TYR A 336 12.26 -9.05 -14.80
CA TYR A 336 11.78 -7.67 -14.90
C TYR A 336 12.91 -6.70 -15.24
N ASP A 337 12.55 -5.59 -15.87
CA ASP A 337 13.41 -4.42 -15.98
C ASP A 337 12.99 -3.45 -14.86
N ALA A 338 13.79 -3.38 -13.78
CA ALA A 338 13.49 -2.58 -12.61
C ALA A 338 13.31 -1.07 -12.92
N SER A 339 13.92 -0.59 -14.00
CA SER A 339 13.89 0.83 -14.38
C SER A 339 12.58 1.23 -15.06
N THR A 340 11.92 0.30 -15.78
CA THR A 340 10.79 0.61 -16.65
C THR A 340 9.51 -0.20 -16.35
N ASP A 341 9.63 -1.37 -15.72
CA ASP A 341 8.48 -2.23 -15.47
C ASP A 341 7.66 -1.77 -14.27
N LEU A 342 6.33 -1.88 -14.42
CA LEU A 342 5.37 -1.73 -13.34
C LEU A 342 4.86 -3.09 -12.89
N ILE A 343 4.73 -3.25 -11.57
CA ILE A 343 4.23 -4.46 -10.92
C ILE A 343 2.93 -4.16 -10.17
N GLY A 344 2.04 -5.15 -10.06
CA GLY A 344 0.91 -5.08 -9.15
C GLY A 344 1.38 -5.02 -7.70
N VAL A 345 0.92 -4.03 -6.94
CA VAL A 345 1.32 -3.84 -5.53
C VAL A 345 0.19 -4.07 -4.52
N ALA A 346 -1.06 -4.12 -4.99
CA ALA A 346 -2.23 -4.41 -4.16
C ALA A 346 -3.23 -5.32 -4.89
N GLY A 347 -4.19 -5.87 -4.14
CA GLY A 347 -5.35 -6.59 -4.68
C GLY A 347 -5.01 -7.75 -5.62
N ILE A 348 -5.89 -7.98 -6.61
CA ILE A 348 -5.71 -9.00 -7.65
C ILE A 348 -4.48 -8.75 -8.51
N GLU A 349 -4.12 -7.49 -8.79
CA GLU A 349 -2.92 -7.16 -9.56
C GLU A 349 -1.66 -7.72 -8.91
N SER A 350 -1.52 -7.60 -7.59
CA SER A 350 -0.40 -8.16 -6.82
C SER A 350 -0.52 -9.68 -6.65
N ALA A 351 -1.68 -10.16 -6.19
CA ALA A 351 -1.90 -11.57 -5.90
C ALA A 351 -1.72 -12.50 -7.11
N PHE A 352 -2.00 -11.99 -8.32
CA PHE A 352 -1.89 -12.72 -9.57
C PHE A 352 -0.88 -12.10 -10.54
N GLU A 353 0.10 -11.34 -10.05
CA GLU A 353 1.14 -10.71 -10.88
C GLU A 353 1.79 -11.70 -11.86
N ASP A 354 2.16 -12.91 -11.39
CA ASP A 354 2.79 -13.92 -12.24
C ASP A 354 1.86 -14.49 -13.32
N GLN A 355 0.55 -14.43 -13.13
CA GLN A 355 -0.45 -14.85 -14.12
C GLN A 355 -0.78 -13.70 -15.08
N LEU A 356 -0.90 -12.48 -14.55
CA LEU A 356 -1.28 -11.28 -15.29
C LEU A 356 -0.13 -10.74 -16.13
N ARG A 357 1.13 -10.88 -15.72
CA ARG A 357 2.27 -10.37 -16.48
C ARG A 357 2.37 -11.08 -17.84
N GLY A 358 2.56 -10.29 -18.89
CA GLY A 358 2.89 -10.81 -20.20
C GLY A 358 4.36 -11.23 -20.27
N THR A 359 4.68 -12.11 -21.22
CA THR A 359 6.07 -12.44 -21.53
C THR A 359 6.57 -11.45 -22.58
N LYS A 360 7.60 -10.66 -22.22
CA LYS A 360 8.21 -9.67 -23.11
C LYS A 360 8.71 -10.32 -24.39
N GLY A 361 8.48 -9.61 -25.49
CA GLY A 361 9.09 -9.92 -26.77
C GLY A 361 10.29 -8.99 -27.00
N GLY A 362 10.75 -8.97 -28.24
CA GLY A 362 11.71 -7.96 -28.66
C GLY A 362 12.21 -8.20 -30.06
N THR A 363 12.72 -7.13 -30.65
CA THR A 363 13.18 -7.12 -32.03
C THR A 363 14.65 -6.74 -32.06
N THR A 364 15.48 -7.63 -32.61
CA THR A 364 16.86 -7.32 -32.95
C THR A 364 16.88 -6.64 -34.32
N VAL A 365 17.28 -5.38 -34.33
CA VAL A 365 17.31 -4.52 -35.51
C VAL A 365 18.73 -4.10 -35.85
N LYS A 366 18.99 -3.83 -37.14
CA LYS A 366 20.19 -3.15 -37.61
C LYS A 366 19.89 -1.66 -37.76
N VAL A 367 20.63 -0.82 -37.07
CA VAL A 367 20.53 0.64 -37.15
C VAL A 367 21.64 1.24 -38.03
N ASN A 368 21.33 2.32 -38.73
CA ASN A 368 22.35 3.13 -39.41
C ASN A 368 23.07 4.07 -38.43
N SER A 369 24.01 4.85 -38.95
CA SER A 369 24.84 5.72 -38.11
C SER A 369 24.06 6.82 -37.38
N LYS A 370 22.88 7.18 -37.91
CA LYS A 370 21.91 8.12 -37.32
C LYS A 370 20.93 7.48 -36.32
N GLY A 371 21.13 6.20 -35.98
CA GLY A 371 20.27 5.46 -35.05
C GLY A 371 18.95 4.95 -35.64
N LYS A 372 18.72 5.13 -36.95
CA LYS A 372 17.48 4.70 -37.61
C LYS A 372 17.52 3.22 -37.94
N ILE A 373 16.42 2.52 -37.66
CA ILE A 373 16.22 1.12 -38.02
C ILE A 373 16.26 0.95 -39.54
N THR A 374 17.17 0.11 -40.03
CA THR A 374 17.36 -0.21 -41.47
C THR A 374 16.90 -1.61 -41.82
N GLU A 375 17.02 -2.56 -40.90
CA GLU A 375 16.68 -3.97 -41.14
C GLU A 375 16.25 -4.63 -39.83
N GLU A 376 15.22 -5.47 -39.89
CA GLU A 376 14.84 -6.37 -38.80
C GLU A 376 15.60 -7.70 -38.97
N LEU A 377 16.46 -8.04 -38.03
CA LEU A 377 17.29 -9.26 -38.09
C LEU A 377 16.59 -10.45 -37.45
N PHE A 378 15.88 -10.20 -36.35
CA PHE A 378 15.14 -11.23 -35.62
C PHE A 378 14.05 -10.59 -34.77
N LYS A 379 12.87 -11.20 -34.73
CA LYS A 379 11.77 -10.80 -33.86
C LYS A 379 11.31 -11.97 -33.00
N LEU A 380 11.23 -11.72 -31.70
CA LEU A 380 10.56 -12.56 -30.73
C LEU A 380 9.23 -11.90 -30.38
N ASP A 381 8.12 -12.55 -30.72
CA ASP A 381 6.79 -12.03 -30.40
C ASP A 381 6.57 -11.98 -28.88
N SER A 382 5.93 -10.90 -28.42
CA SER A 382 5.45 -10.79 -27.04
C SER A 382 4.16 -11.60 -26.87
N TYR A 383 3.98 -12.20 -25.68
CA TYR A 383 2.79 -12.99 -25.36
C TYR A 383 2.03 -12.37 -24.20
N PRO A 384 0.71 -12.11 -24.35
CA PRO A 384 -0.08 -11.57 -23.27
C PRO A 384 -0.17 -12.51 -22.06
N GLY A 385 -0.33 -11.94 -20.86
CA GLY A 385 -0.58 -12.70 -19.64
C GLY A 385 -1.97 -13.36 -19.61
N ASN A 386 -2.15 -14.32 -18.70
CA ASN A 386 -3.43 -15.00 -18.48
C ASN A 386 -4.49 -14.06 -17.93
N ASN A 387 -5.74 -14.27 -18.34
CA ASN A 387 -6.87 -13.50 -17.86
C ASN A 387 -7.41 -14.05 -16.54
N ILE A 388 -7.89 -13.16 -15.67
CA ILE A 388 -8.49 -13.49 -14.37
C ILE A 388 -9.98 -13.12 -14.42
N HIS A 389 -10.85 -14.05 -14.04
CA HIS A 389 -12.30 -13.83 -13.94
C HIS A 389 -12.67 -13.77 -12.46
N LEU A 390 -13.19 -12.64 -12.02
CA LEU A 390 -13.58 -12.40 -10.63
C LEU A 390 -15.00 -12.87 -10.36
N THR A 391 -15.32 -13.06 -9.09
CA THR A 391 -16.67 -13.32 -8.62
C THR A 391 -17.50 -12.05 -8.45
N ILE A 392 -16.85 -10.88 -8.49
CA ILE A 392 -17.47 -9.56 -8.35
C ILE A 392 -18.53 -9.35 -9.44
N ASN A 393 -19.69 -8.80 -9.08
CA ASN A 393 -20.67 -8.30 -10.04
C ASN A 393 -20.59 -6.77 -10.08
N LYS A 394 -20.26 -6.18 -11.24
CA LYS A 394 -20.03 -4.73 -11.35
C LYS A 394 -21.22 -3.88 -10.90
N ASN A 395 -22.45 -4.34 -11.14
CA ASN A 395 -23.66 -3.58 -10.84
C ASN A 395 -23.93 -3.60 -9.33
N VAL A 396 -23.74 -4.76 -8.70
CA VAL A 396 -23.85 -4.91 -7.24
C VAL A 396 -22.73 -4.15 -6.52
N GLN A 397 -21.50 -4.24 -7.03
CA GLN A 397 -20.36 -3.48 -6.53
C GLN A 397 -20.62 -1.96 -6.60
N TYR A 398 -21.08 -1.46 -7.74
CA TYR A 398 -21.40 -0.04 -7.92
C TYR A 398 -22.48 0.43 -6.93
N ALA A 399 -23.56 -0.33 -6.79
CA ALA A 399 -24.61 -0.02 -5.84
C ALA A 399 -24.09 0.02 -4.40
N ALA A 400 -23.20 -0.91 -4.02
CA ALA A 400 -22.57 -0.93 -2.70
C ALA A 400 -21.69 0.31 -2.46
N GLU A 401 -20.79 0.64 -3.39
CA GLU A 401 -19.87 1.78 -3.26
C GLU A 401 -20.61 3.12 -3.22
N GLN A 402 -21.55 3.34 -4.14
CA GLN A 402 -22.28 4.61 -4.20
C GLN A 402 -23.23 4.77 -3.02
N ALA A 403 -23.95 3.72 -2.62
CA ALA A 403 -24.81 3.79 -1.45
C ALA A 403 -24.02 4.03 -0.16
N MET A 404 -22.82 3.44 -0.03
CA MET A 404 -21.91 3.73 1.07
C MET A 404 -21.48 5.20 1.08
N LYS A 405 -20.96 5.71 -0.04
CA LYS A 405 -20.55 7.11 -0.20
C LYS A 405 -21.68 8.08 0.17
N ASP A 406 -22.84 7.93 -0.45
CA ASP A 406 -24.00 8.80 -0.20
C ASP A 406 -24.50 8.72 1.24
N THR A 407 -24.45 7.54 1.86
CA THR A 407 -24.84 7.35 3.26
C THR A 407 -23.90 8.09 4.19
N MET A 408 -22.59 7.98 3.99
CA MET A 408 -21.58 8.69 4.77
C MET A 408 -21.71 10.22 4.62
N GLU A 409 -21.83 10.72 3.39
CA GLU A 409 -22.05 12.15 3.12
C GLU A 409 -23.34 12.66 3.78
N ARG A 410 -24.42 11.89 3.73
CA ARG A 410 -25.70 12.22 4.38
C ARG A 410 -25.55 12.30 5.91
N ILE A 411 -24.90 11.32 6.53
CA ILE A 411 -24.67 11.27 7.98
C ILE A 411 -23.85 12.48 8.43
N MET A 412 -22.81 12.83 7.68
CA MET A 412 -21.98 14.01 7.95
C MET A 412 -22.77 15.31 7.80
N ARG A 413 -23.51 15.47 6.70
CA ARG A 413 -24.34 16.66 6.45
C ARG A 413 -25.45 16.85 7.48
N GLN A 414 -26.03 15.77 8.00
CA GLN A 414 -27.07 15.80 9.03
C GLN A 414 -26.50 15.98 10.46
N GLY A 415 -25.19 16.01 10.63
CA GLY A 415 -24.54 16.13 11.94
C GLY A 415 -24.73 14.90 12.83
N ILE A 416 -25.08 13.74 12.26
CA ILE A 416 -25.23 12.47 12.99
C ILE A 416 -23.85 11.97 13.45
N SER A 417 -22.83 12.12 12.58
CA SER A 417 -21.42 11.92 12.90
C SER A 417 -20.56 12.92 12.13
N ALA A 418 -19.53 13.43 12.79
CA ALA A 418 -18.59 14.38 12.22
C ALA A 418 -17.40 13.70 11.50
N ASN A 419 -17.27 12.38 11.57
CA ASN A 419 -16.12 11.64 11.02
C ASN A 419 -16.48 10.32 10.33
N ALA A 420 -17.68 10.22 9.74
CA ALA A 420 -18.06 9.06 8.94
C ALA A 420 -17.36 9.08 7.56
N THR A 421 -16.03 9.02 7.55
CA THR A 421 -15.18 9.18 6.36
C THR A 421 -14.61 7.86 5.84
N ARG A 422 -14.85 6.76 6.56
CA ARG A 422 -14.30 5.42 6.28
C ARG A 422 -15.38 4.36 6.42
N GLY A 423 -15.33 3.33 5.60
CA GLY A 423 -16.29 2.24 5.63
C GLY A 423 -15.87 1.03 4.82
N ALA A 424 -16.53 -0.09 5.08
CA ALA A 424 -16.36 -1.30 4.29
C ALA A 424 -17.67 -2.08 4.14
N VAL A 425 -17.81 -2.77 3.01
CA VAL A 425 -18.93 -3.68 2.75
C VAL A 425 -18.39 -4.97 2.14
N VAL A 426 -18.88 -6.10 2.59
CA VAL A 426 -18.62 -7.39 1.95
C VAL A 426 -19.93 -8.13 1.77
N ALA A 427 -20.20 -8.55 0.53
CA ALA A 427 -21.35 -9.37 0.18
C ALA A 427 -20.88 -10.73 -0.37
N ILE A 428 -21.33 -11.81 0.26
CA ILE A 428 -20.94 -13.19 -0.05
C ILE A 428 -22.16 -13.99 -0.49
N GLU A 429 -21.99 -14.81 -1.51
CA GLU A 429 -22.95 -15.83 -1.90
C GLU A 429 -22.92 -17.02 -0.93
N VAL A 430 -24.07 -17.30 -0.31
CA VAL A 430 -24.20 -18.16 0.89
C VAL A 430 -23.70 -19.59 0.67
N ASN A 431 -23.97 -20.17 -0.49
CA ASN A 431 -23.72 -21.59 -0.76
C ASN A 431 -22.45 -21.85 -1.57
N THR A 432 -21.60 -20.83 -1.76
CA THR A 432 -20.40 -20.94 -2.58
C THR A 432 -19.16 -20.27 -1.99
N GLY A 433 -19.33 -19.29 -1.09
CA GLY A 433 -18.23 -18.48 -0.58
C GLY A 433 -17.74 -17.43 -1.58
N ARG A 434 -18.40 -17.26 -2.73
CA ARG A 434 -18.03 -16.25 -3.73
C ARG A 434 -18.31 -14.84 -3.22
N VAL A 435 -17.34 -13.95 -3.32
CA VAL A 435 -17.52 -12.52 -2.99
C VAL A 435 -18.13 -11.80 -4.19
N ILE A 436 -19.35 -11.30 -4.05
CA ILE A 436 -20.08 -10.62 -5.14
C ILE A 436 -19.79 -9.11 -5.13
N ALA A 437 -19.53 -8.54 -3.95
CA ALA A 437 -19.08 -7.16 -3.80
C ALA A 437 -18.15 -7.02 -2.59
N MET A 438 -17.10 -6.22 -2.74
CA MET A 438 -16.12 -5.88 -1.71
C MET A 438 -15.76 -4.40 -1.81
N VAL A 439 -16.23 -3.62 -0.85
CA VAL A 439 -16.04 -2.17 -0.80
C VAL A 439 -15.08 -1.82 0.33
N SER A 440 -14.11 -0.97 0.02
CA SER A 440 -13.30 -0.22 0.97
C SER A 440 -13.42 1.26 0.62
N TYR A 441 -13.72 2.11 1.61
CA TYR A 441 -13.84 3.55 1.41
C TYR A 441 -12.96 4.31 2.40
N PRO A 442 -12.22 5.36 1.96
CA PRO A 442 -12.21 5.95 0.60
C PRO A 442 -11.59 5.04 -0.48
N THR A 443 -11.99 5.29 -1.72
CA THR A 443 -11.47 4.61 -2.93
C THR A 443 -10.43 5.48 -3.65
N TYR A 444 -9.72 4.90 -4.61
CA TYR A 444 -8.80 5.59 -5.52
C TYR A 444 -9.04 5.12 -6.97
N ASP A 445 -8.56 5.89 -7.95
CA ASP A 445 -8.59 5.49 -9.36
C ASP A 445 -7.26 4.81 -9.72
N PRO A 446 -7.23 3.51 -10.04
CA PRO A 446 -6.00 2.80 -10.40
C PRO A 446 -5.34 3.33 -11.68
N ASN A 447 -6.08 4.03 -12.56
CA ASN A 447 -5.52 4.60 -13.79
C ASN A 447 -4.42 5.63 -13.54
N ILE A 448 -4.43 6.34 -12.41
CA ILE A 448 -3.40 7.35 -12.10
C ILE A 448 -2.02 6.73 -11.85
N PHE A 449 -1.96 5.42 -11.59
CA PHE A 449 -0.72 4.67 -11.37
C PHE A 449 -0.29 3.83 -12.57
N SER A 450 -1.10 3.81 -13.63
CA SER A 450 -0.83 3.01 -14.83
C SER A 450 0.22 3.62 -15.76
N ILE A 451 0.51 4.91 -15.60
CA ILE A 451 1.51 5.67 -16.36
C ILE A 451 2.41 6.39 -15.34
N PRO A 452 3.74 6.19 -15.38
CA PRO A 452 4.68 6.95 -14.55
C PRO A 452 4.50 8.47 -14.69
N GLY A 453 4.74 9.21 -13.60
CA GLY A 453 4.70 10.68 -13.62
C GLY A 453 3.30 11.32 -13.71
N ARG A 454 2.20 10.55 -13.74
CA ARG A 454 0.83 11.11 -13.76
C ARG A 454 0.31 11.62 -12.41
N LEU A 455 0.89 11.18 -11.30
CA LEU A 455 0.53 11.68 -9.99
C LEU A 455 0.95 13.15 -9.88
N THR A 456 -0.01 14.05 -9.63
CA THR A 456 0.33 15.42 -9.26
C THR A 456 0.97 15.45 -7.87
N ASP A 457 1.76 16.48 -7.56
CA ASP A 457 2.34 16.66 -6.22
C ASP A 457 1.27 16.63 -5.11
N GLU A 458 0.09 17.20 -5.40
CA GLU A 458 -1.06 17.21 -4.50
C GLU A 458 -1.61 15.79 -4.28
N GLN A 459 -1.80 15.02 -5.35
CA GLN A 459 -2.24 13.62 -5.25
C GLN A 459 -1.21 12.77 -4.54
N TYR A 460 0.07 12.95 -4.85
CA TYR A 460 1.16 12.24 -4.20
C TYR A 460 1.19 12.52 -2.70
N LYS A 461 1.10 13.79 -2.28
CA LYS A 461 0.99 14.17 -0.87
C LYS A 461 -0.25 13.57 -0.20
N ALA A 462 -1.41 13.64 -0.85
CA ALA A 462 -2.65 13.07 -0.32
C ALA A 462 -2.57 11.55 -0.11
N TYR A 463 -1.87 10.83 -0.98
CA TYR A 463 -1.81 9.38 -0.98
C TYR A 463 -0.65 8.80 -0.17
N PHE A 464 0.53 9.44 -0.20
CA PHE A 464 1.78 8.86 0.31
C PHE A 464 2.49 9.72 1.37
N ALA A 465 2.15 11.01 1.49
CA ALA A 465 2.76 11.91 2.46
C ALA A 465 1.72 12.83 3.13
N PRO A 466 0.73 12.25 3.84
CA PRO A 466 -0.39 13.00 4.36
C PRO A 466 0.04 14.00 5.45
N ASP A 467 -0.50 15.22 5.40
CA ASP A 467 -0.32 16.22 6.45
C ASP A 467 -1.22 15.92 7.66
N ILE A 468 -0.71 15.05 8.55
CA ILE A 468 -1.41 14.63 9.77
C ILE A 468 -1.62 15.81 10.72
N GLU A 469 -0.75 16.82 10.74
CA GLU A 469 -0.92 17.96 11.64
C GLU A 469 -2.09 18.84 11.22
N SER A 470 -2.19 19.18 9.93
CA SER A 470 -3.34 19.93 9.41
C SER A 470 -4.64 19.14 9.56
N PHE A 471 -4.60 17.84 9.26
CA PHE A 471 -5.74 16.95 9.46
C PHE A 471 -6.19 16.90 10.92
N ALA A 472 -5.26 16.76 11.88
CA ALA A 472 -5.56 16.71 13.30
C ALA A 472 -6.31 17.96 13.78
N LYS A 473 -5.86 19.15 13.35
CA LYS A 473 -6.51 20.42 13.68
C LYS A 473 -7.94 20.49 13.13
N GLU A 474 -8.14 20.13 11.86
CA GLU A 474 -9.46 20.09 11.23
C GLU A 474 -10.38 19.05 11.90
N TYR A 475 -9.85 17.85 12.16
CA TYR A 475 -10.55 16.77 12.83
C TYR A 475 -11.05 17.20 14.21
N MET A 476 -10.17 17.79 15.04
CA MET A 476 -10.54 18.26 16.37
C MET A 476 -11.60 19.37 16.30
N GLN A 477 -11.48 20.30 15.35
CA GLN A 477 -12.47 21.35 15.14
C GLN A 477 -13.84 20.80 14.72
N ARG A 478 -13.87 19.85 13.79
CA ARG A 478 -15.11 19.28 13.24
C ARG A 478 -15.80 18.34 14.22
N THR A 479 -15.04 17.59 15.01
CA THR A 479 -15.57 16.59 15.96
C THR A 479 -15.84 17.13 17.36
N GLY A 480 -15.20 18.25 17.72
CA GLY A 480 -15.23 18.78 19.09
C GLY A 480 -14.40 17.95 20.07
N ALA A 481 -13.39 17.21 19.58
CA ALA A 481 -12.47 16.45 20.42
C ALA A 481 -11.82 17.33 21.49
N THR A 482 -11.83 16.89 22.75
CA THR A 482 -11.31 17.67 23.89
C THR A 482 -9.88 17.30 24.30
N GLY A 483 -9.30 16.24 23.74
CA GLY A 483 -7.90 15.87 23.95
C GLY A 483 -6.96 16.90 23.34
N ASN A 484 -5.71 16.96 23.81
CA ASN A 484 -4.69 17.80 23.17
C ASN A 484 -4.15 17.11 21.90
N ILE A 485 -3.52 17.88 20.99
CA ILE A 485 -3.04 17.34 19.71
C ILE A 485 -1.91 16.30 19.87
N ASP A 486 -1.01 16.46 20.84
CA ASP A 486 0.07 15.51 21.13
C ASP A 486 -0.43 14.20 21.74
N GLU A 487 -1.58 14.24 22.43
CA GLU A 487 -2.24 13.07 23.00
C GLU A 487 -3.01 12.27 21.93
N LEU A 488 -3.65 12.95 20.99
CA LEU A 488 -4.49 12.30 19.95
C LEU A 488 -3.68 11.92 18.70
N PHE A 489 -2.72 12.76 18.35
CA PHE A 489 -1.85 12.64 17.18
C PHE A 489 -0.39 12.83 17.62
N PRO A 490 0.17 11.88 18.38
CA PRO A 490 1.52 11.96 18.92
C PRO A 490 2.56 12.12 17.82
N VAL A 491 3.66 12.75 18.21
CA VAL A 491 4.85 12.90 17.37
C VAL A 491 5.71 11.64 17.55
N ASN A 492 6.09 11.00 16.44
CA ASN A 492 7.09 9.95 16.46
C ASN A 492 8.46 10.61 16.74
N GLU A 493 9.14 10.18 17.79
CA GLU A 493 10.38 10.81 18.29
C GLU A 493 11.55 10.70 17.30
N GLU A 494 11.62 9.61 16.53
CA GLU A 494 12.66 9.37 15.53
C GLU A 494 12.50 10.27 14.29
N THR A 495 11.26 10.43 13.81
CA THR A 495 10.95 11.14 12.55
C THR A 495 10.53 12.59 12.76
N GLY A 496 10.16 12.98 13.98
CA GLY A 496 9.59 14.28 14.31
C GLY A 496 8.22 14.55 13.68
N LYS A 497 7.59 13.56 13.03
CA LYS A 497 6.29 13.69 12.37
C LYS A 497 5.16 13.16 13.24
N ARG A 498 3.98 13.78 13.12
CA ARG A 498 2.75 13.27 13.74
C ARG A 498 2.24 12.04 13.02
N TYR A 499 1.69 11.10 13.76
CA TYR A 499 0.96 9.96 13.23
C TYR A 499 -0.45 9.85 13.82
N ASP A 500 -1.32 9.16 13.11
CA ASP A 500 -2.71 8.92 13.52
C ASP A 500 -2.80 7.72 14.48
N GLY A 501 -2.58 7.98 15.76
CA GLY A 501 -2.61 6.96 16.82
C GLY A 501 -4.02 6.47 17.18
N ILE A 502 -5.07 7.22 16.84
CA ILE A 502 -6.46 6.87 17.13
C ILE A 502 -7.21 6.26 15.94
N ASP A 503 -6.50 6.04 14.82
CA ASP A 503 -7.01 5.51 13.55
C ASP A 503 -8.31 6.21 13.13
N VAL A 504 -8.23 7.48 12.76
CA VAL A 504 -9.33 8.30 12.23
C VAL A 504 -9.06 8.92 10.86
N TYR A 505 -7.79 8.88 10.42
CA TYR A 505 -7.36 9.33 9.11
C TYR A 505 -7.87 8.36 8.03
N PRO A 506 -8.52 8.86 6.96
CA PRO A 506 -9.02 8.02 5.89
C PRO A 506 -7.88 7.56 4.97
N LYS A 507 -7.69 6.25 4.82
CA LYS A 507 -6.56 5.64 4.09
C LYS A 507 -7.04 4.94 2.81
N PRO A 508 -6.91 5.54 1.62
CA PRO A 508 -7.43 4.97 0.37
C PRO A 508 -6.85 3.61 -0.02
N PHE A 509 -5.57 3.35 0.28
CA PHE A 509 -4.92 2.08 -0.06
C PHE A 509 -5.08 0.99 1.00
N PHE A 510 -5.58 1.34 2.19
CA PHE A 510 -5.85 0.34 3.23
C PHE A 510 -7.17 -0.36 2.91
N ASN A 511 -7.13 -1.69 2.76
CA ASN A 511 -8.34 -2.44 2.47
C ASN A 511 -9.11 -2.69 3.76
N TYR A 512 -9.99 -1.76 4.14
CA TYR A 512 -10.83 -1.88 5.33
C TYR A 512 -11.66 -3.17 5.34
N ALA A 513 -12.00 -3.74 4.18
CA ALA A 513 -12.79 -4.97 4.08
C ALA A 513 -12.02 -6.23 4.53
N THR A 514 -10.72 -6.32 4.24
CA THR A 514 -9.89 -7.50 4.54
C THR A 514 -8.85 -7.27 5.62
N GLN A 515 -8.49 -6.02 5.92
CA GLN A 515 -7.44 -5.67 6.89
C GLN A 515 -7.98 -4.93 8.12
N GLY A 516 -9.13 -4.26 8.02
CA GLY A 516 -9.69 -3.48 9.13
C GLY A 516 -10.25 -4.38 10.25
N LEU A 517 -9.55 -4.47 11.37
CA LEU A 517 -10.04 -5.18 12.55
C LEU A 517 -10.97 -4.28 13.37
N LEU A 518 -12.17 -4.78 13.69
CA LEU A 518 -13.16 -4.04 14.46
C LEU A 518 -13.98 -4.94 15.38
N PRO A 519 -14.48 -4.40 16.51
CA PRO A 519 -15.39 -5.14 17.37
C PRO A 519 -16.74 -5.32 16.66
N PRO A 520 -17.30 -6.54 16.61
CA PRO A 520 -18.57 -6.78 15.93
C PRO A 520 -19.77 -6.17 16.67
N GLY A 521 -19.65 -5.99 17.99
CA GLY A 521 -20.75 -5.58 18.86
C GLY A 521 -21.98 -6.47 18.68
N SER A 522 -23.17 -5.87 18.72
CA SER A 522 -24.44 -6.62 18.68
C SER A 522 -24.68 -7.48 17.41
N THR A 523 -23.84 -7.36 16.37
CA THR A 523 -23.89 -8.28 15.22
C THR A 523 -23.40 -9.70 15.56
N PHE A 524 -22.70 -9.88 16.68
CA PHE A 524 -22.23 -11.17 17.19
C PHE A 524 -23.32 -11.98 17.90
N LYS A 525 -24.36 -11.32 18.41
CA LYS A 525 -25.45 -11.94 19.21
C LYS A 525 -26.16 -13.13 18.54
N PRO A 526 -26.41 -13.17 17.22
CA PRO A 526 -26.97 -14.37 16.60
C PRO A 526 -26.08 -15.60 16.77
N LEU A 527 -24.75 -15.46 16.73
CA LEU A 527 -23.82 -16.55 17.05
C LEU A 527 -23.97 -16.99 18.50
N THR A 528 -23.96 -16.05 19.44
CA THR A 528 -24.19 -16.35 20.87
C THR A 528 -25.51 -17.07 21.10
N ALA A 529 -26.57 -16.68 20.39
CA ALA A 529 -27.87 -17.36 20.47
C ALA A 529 -27.78 -18.81 19.98
N ILE A 530 -27.09 -19.07 18.86
CA ILE A 530 -26.85 -20.43 18.37
C ILE A 530 -26.05 -21.23 19.40
N ALA A 531 -24.93 -20.70 19.90
CA ALA A 531 -24.13 -21.38 20.91
C ALA A 531 -24.94 -21.72 22.16
N ALA A 532 -25.74 -20.77 22.68
CA ALA A 532 -26.57 -20.99 23.87
C ALA A 532 -27.67 -22.05 23.66
N LEU A 533 -28.28 -22.08 22.48
CA LEU A 533 -29.27 -23.10 22.13
C LEU A 533 -28.64 -24.49 21.95
N MET A 534 -27.48 -24.54 21.30
CA MET A 534 -26.74 -25.79 21.06
C MET A 534 -26.21 -26.42 22.36
N GLU A 535 -25.73 -25.60 23.30
CA GLU A 535 -25.30 -26.04 24.62
C GLU A 535 -26.48 -26.34 25.58
N GLY A 536 -27.71 -26.08 25.16
CA GLY A 536 -28.92 -26.34 25.95
C GLY A 536 -29.08 -25.45 27.18
N VAL A 537 -28.34 -24.33 27.26
CA VAL A 537 -28.42 -23.39 28.40
C VAL A 537 -29.65 -22.46 28.32
N VAL A 538 -30.34 -22.48 27.18
CA VAL A 538 -31.62 -21.83 26.94
C VAL A 538 -32.42 -22.63 25.90
N SER A 539 -33.75 -22.61 25.99
CA SER A 539 -34.62 -23.13 24.91
C SER A 539 -35.17 -22.00 24.04
N PRO A 540 -35.64 -22.26 22.80
CA PRO A 540 -36.24 -21.25 21.93
C PRO A 540 -37.46 -20.50 22.52
N TYR A 541 -38.07 -21.07 23.55
CA TYR A 541 -39.31 -20.59 24.20
C TYR A 541 -39.11 -20.15 25.65
N GLU A 542 -37.88 -20.24 26.18
CA GLU A 542 -37.57 -19.78 27.52
C GLU A 542 -37.53 -18.24 27.56
N TYR A 543 -38.14 -17.66 28.60
CA TYR A 543 -38.12 -16.23 28.85
C TYR A 543 -37.12 -15.90 29.95
N ILE A 544 -36.20 -14.99 29.65
CA ILE A 544 -35.37 -14.30 30.64
C ILE A 544 -36.09 -13.00 31.00
N ASN A 545 -36.31 -12.78 32.30
CA ASN A 545 -37.05 -11.60 32.75
C ASN A 545 -36.11 -10.41 32.94
N ASP A 546 -36.15 -9.47 32.00
CA ASP A 546 -35.43 -8.20 32.07
C ASP A 546 -36.34 -7.13 32.69
N THR A 547 -36.33 -7.03 34.02
CA THR A 547 -37.22 -6.11 34.76
C THR A 547 -36.67 -4.71 34.92
N ASN A 548 -35.34 -4.56 34.99
CA ASN A 548 -34.68 -3.32 35.39
C ASN A 548 -33.72 -2.78 34.32
N GLY A 549 -33.49 -3.50 33.21
CA GLY A 549 -32.50 -3.12 32.22
C GLY A 549 -31.05 -3.31 32.69
N THR A 550 -30.84 -4.03 33.81
CA THR A 550 -29.54 -4.24 34.46
C THR A 550 -29.28 -5.71 34.75
N TRP A 551 -28.00 -6.09 34.80
CA TRP A 551 -27.52 -7.44 35.10
C TRP A 551 -26.26 -7.37 35.98
N ASP A 552 -26.18 -8.15 37.06
CA ASP A 552 -25.19 -7.95 38.15
C ASP A 552 -24.55 -9.24 38.71
N LYS A 553 -24.58 -10.36 37.97
CA LYS A 553 -24.14 -11.67 38.50
C LYS A 553 -22.63 -11.86 38.60
N THR A 554 -21.81 -11.03 37.96
CA THR A 554 -20.34 -11.03 38.05
C THR A 554 -19.78 -10.02 39.06
N GLY A 555 -20.64 -9.40 39.88
CA GLY A 555 -20.25 -8.29 40.75
C GLY A 555 -20.11 -6.93 40.05
N GLN A 556 -20.22 -6.88 38.71
CA GLN A 556 -20.33 -5.65 37.93
C GLN A 556 -21.78 -5.42 37.47
N VAL A 557 -22.30 -4.20 37.61
CA VAL A 557 -23.64 -3.84 37.13
C VAL A 557 -23.58 -3.45 35.66
N LEU A 558 -23.91 -4.39 34.78
CA LEU A 558 -24.03 -4.21 33.34
C LEU A 558 -25.45 -3.78 32.97
N ARG A 559 -25.63 -3.14 31.81
CA ARG A 559 -26.92 -2.54 31.40
C ARG A 559 -27.27 -2.78 29.93
N ASN A 560 -28.57 -2.74 29.64
CA ASN A 560 -29.03 -2.58 28.26
C ASN A 560 -28.59 -1.26 27.65
N PHE A 561 -28.56 -1.23 26.33
CA PHE A 561 -28.50 0.01 25.56
C PHE A 561 -29.68 0.92 25.97
N GLU A 562 -29.39 2.19 26.32
CA GLU A 562 -30.32 3.17 26.92
C GLU A 562 -30.82 2.87 28.36
N GLY A 563 -30.41 1.76 28.96
CA GLY A 563 -30.70 1.43 30.37
C GLY A 563 -32.17 1.08 30.66
N HIS A 564 -32.99 0.86 29.63
CA HIS A 564 -34.39 0.48 29.78
C HIS A 564 -34.57 -1.06 29.85
N ALA A 565 -35.63 -1.48 30.54
CA ALA A 565 -36.05 -2.87 30.66
C ALA A 565 -36.85 -3.32 29.42
N ASN A 566 -36.58 -4.52 28.90
CA ASN A 566 -37.33 -5.09 27.79
C ASN A 566 -38.49 -6.02 28.23
N GLY A 567 -38.59 -6.34 29.51
CA GLY A 567 -39.55 -7.29 30.05
C GLY A 567 -39.18 -8.75 29.75
N PRO A 568 -40.16 -9.67 29.81
CA PRO A 568 -39.94 -11.09 29.46
C PRO A 568 -39.42 -11.24 28.03
N THR A 569 -38.21 -11.76 27.89
CA THR A 569 -37.46 -11.78 26.64
C THR A 569 -37.03 -13.21 26.30
N ASP A 570 -37.49 -13.74 25.16
CA ASP A 570 -36.99 -14.98 24.56
C ASP A 570 -35.91 -14.67 23.50
N VAL A 571 -35.29 -15.69 22.89
CA VAL A 571 -34.22 -15.51 21.88
C VAL A 571 -34.66 -14.61 20.71
N ARG A 572 -35.91 -14.77 20.24
CA ARG A 572 -36.45 -14.00 19.12
C ARG A 572 -36.59 -12.53 19.49
N LYS A 573 -37.15 -12.24 20.67
CA LYS A 573 -37.30 -10.89 21.20
C LYS A 573 -35.95 -10.26 21.54
N ALA A 574 -35.01 -11.04 22.09
CA ALA A 574 -33.66 -10.60 22.44
C ALA A 574 -32.91 -10.05 21.23
N LEU A 575 -33.02 -10.73 20.08
CA LEU A 575 -32.45 -10.27 18.82
C LEU A 575 -33.19 -9.03 18.27
N GLU A 576 -34.53 -9.03 18.31
CA GLU A 576 -35.39 -7.90 17.87
C GLU A 576 -35.01 -6.59 18.58
N VAL A 577 -34.96 -6.60 19.92
CA VAL A 577 -34.68 -5.41 20.74
C VAL A 577 -33.20 -5.25 21.07
N SER A 578 -32.36 -6.16 20.58
CA SER A 578 -30.92 -6.17 20.85
C SER A 578 -30.57 -6.18 22.35
N SER A 579 -31.33 -6.90 23.20
CA SER A 579 -31.17 -6.91 24.66
C SER A 579 -29.77 -7.33 25.09
N ASN A 580 -29.00 -6.48 25.78
CA ASN A 580 -27.69 -6.88 26.32
C ASN A 580 -27.88 -7.82 27.52
N VAL A 581 -28.86 -7.54 28.39
CA VAL A 581 -29.15 -8.34 29.59
C VAL A 581 -29.38 -9.80 29.26
N PHE A 582 -30.15 -10.10 28.20
CA PHE A 582 -30.36 -11.47 27.75
C PHE A 582 -29.03 -12.15 27.37
N PHE A 583 -28.17 -11.48 26.61
CA PHE A 583 -26.92 -12.06 26.14
C PHE A 583 -25.81 -12.09 27.20
N TYR A 584 -25.82 -11.18 28.19
CA TYR A 584 -24.99 -11.32 29.40
C TYR A 584 -25.36 -12.57 30.18
N GLU A 585 -26.66 -12.82 30.34
CA GLU A 585 -27.15 -14.06 30.94
C GLU A 585 -26.71 -15.29 30.14
N MET A 586 -26.76 -15.25 28.80
CA MET A 586 -26.29 -16.37 27.97
C MET A 586 -24.78 -16.61 28.14
N GLY A 587 -23.95 -15.57 28.12
CA GLY A 587 -22.51 -15.70 28.35
C GLY A 587 -22.20 -16.33 29.72
N TYR A 588 -22.88 -15.86 30.76
CA TYR A 588 -22.72 -16.42 32.12
C TYR A 588 -23.20 -17.87 32.21
N ARG A 589 -24.32 -18.22 31.58
CA ARG A 589 -24.82 -19.60 31.58
C ARG A 589 -23.93 -20.54 30.77
N LEU A 590 -23.37 -20.08 29.64
CA LEU A 590 -22.41 -20.84 28.83
C LEU A 590 -21.15 -21.18 29.63
N TRP A 591 -20.65 -20.24 30.43
CA TRP A 591 -19.56 -20.49 31.37
C TRP A 591 -19.97 -21.49 32.45
N LYS A 592 -21.11 -21.26 33.11
CA LYS A 592 -21.56 -22.07 34.24
C LYS A 592 -21.97 -23.51 33.87
N ASN A 593 -22.29 -23.77 32.60
CA ASN A 593 -22.90 -25.03 32.15
C ASN A 593 -22.12 -26.28 32.58
N TYR A 594 -20.79 -26.20 32.59
CA TYR A 594 -19.90 -27.34 32.86
C TYR A 594 -19.10 -27.23 34.17
N GLY A 595 -19.49 -26.30 35.05
CA GLY A 595 -18.83 -26.10 36.34
C GLY A 595 -18.42 -24.65 36.58
N GLY A 596 -18.18 -23.90 35.50
CA GLY A 596 -17.66 -22.54 35.60
C GLY A 596 -16.15 -22.52 35.82
N GLU A 597 -15.44 -23.46 35.20
CA GLU A 597 -13.99 -23.54 35.29
C GLU A 597 -13.33 -22.66 34.21
N ILE A 598 -12.00 -22.57 34.22
CA ILE A 598 -11.24 -21.73 33.27
C ILE A 598 -11.45 -22.19 31.83
N GLU A 599 -11.55 -23.50 31.59
CA GLU A 599 -11.78 -24.09 30.27
C GLU A 599 -13.16 -23.72 29.70
N ASP A 600 -14.11 -23.36 30.57
CA ASP A 600 -15.47 -22.96 30.18
C ASP A 600 -15.54 -21.53 29.64
N LEU A 601 -14.51 -20.71 29.90
CA LEU A 601 -14.38 -19.37 29.33
C LEU A 601 -14.27 -19.42 27.79
N ASP A 602 -13.84 -20.54 27.24
CA ASP A 602 -13.68 -20.77 25.80
C ASP A 602 -14.96 -21.32 25.13
N ASN A 603 -16.04 -21.55 25.86
CA ASN A 603 -17.25 -22.20 25.32
C ASN A 603 -17.85 -21.45 24.12
N LEU A 604 -17.75 -20.13 24.09
CA LEU A 604 -18.21 -19.32 22.96
C LEU A 604 -17.23 -19.36 21.76
N ALA A 605 -15.92 -19.46 22.03
CA ALA A 605 -14.88 -19.49 21.02
C ALA A 605 -15.01 -20.72 20.12
N LYS A 606 -15.34 -21.88 20.69
CA LYS A 606 -15.58 -23.16 19.97
C LYS A 606 -16.56 -22.99 18.82
N TYR A 607 -17.64 -22.24 19.04
CA TYR A 607 -18.62 -21.93 18.00
C TYR A 607 -18.12 -20.85 17.05
N ALA A 608 -17.51 -19.77 17.56
CA ALA A 608 -16.96 -18.70 16.73
C ALA A 608 -16.00 -19.22 15.65
N TYR A 609 -15.11 -20.16 15.99
CA TYR A 609 -14.19 -20.79 15.04
C TYR A 609 -14.92 -21.55 13.92
N LYS A 610 -16.01 -22.25 14.23
CA LYS A 610 -16.85 -22.93 13.23
C LYS A 610 -17.45 -21.97 12.21
N PHE A 611 -17.74 -20.73 12.63
CA PHE A 611 -18.23 -19.65 11.77
C PHE A 611 -17.11 -18.81 11.14
N GLY A 612 -15.84 -19.15 11.34
CA GLY A 612 -14.69 -18.45 10.77
C GLY A 612 -14.28 -17.17 11.50
N LEU A 613 -14.71 -17.01 12.75
CA LEU A 613 -14.38 -15.88 13.61
C LEU A 613 -13.31 -16.28 14.62
N GLY A 614 -12.05 -15.90 14.34
CA GLY A 614 -10.91 -16.28 15.16
C GLY A 614 -10.32 -17.65 14.81
N VAL A 615 -9.22 -17.99 15.46
CA VAL A 615 -8.58 -19.31 15.35
C VAL A 615 -8.15 -19.84 16.71
N GLU A 616 -8.13 -21.17 16.79
CA GLU A 616 -7.62 -21.88 17.95
C GLU A 616 -6.14 -21.53 18.20
N PHE A 617 -5.81 -21.31 19.47
CA PHE A 617 -4.46 -20.93 19.89
C PHE A 617 -3.43 -21.99 19.46
N GLY A 618 -2.34 -21.54 18.82
CA GLY A 618 -1.26 -22.41 18.33
C GLY A 618 -1.49 -22.99 16.93
N THR A 619 -2.55 -22.56 16.23
CA THR A 619 -2.73 -22.84 14.80
C THR A 619 -2.00 -21.79 13.96
N ASP A 620 -1.17 -22.22 13.03
CA ASP A 620 -0.40 -21.31 12.16
C ASP A 620 -1.25 -20.80 10.97
N ASN A 621 -1.04 -19.53 10.61
CA ASN A 621 -1.54 -18.86 9.40
C ASN A 621 -3.05 -18.97 9.13
N PRO A 622 -3.90 -18.31 9.93
CA PRO A 622 -5.33 -18.30 9.71
C PRO A 622 -5.72 -17.58 8.42
N SER A 623 -6.72 -18.09 7.70
CA SER A 623 -7.20 -17.48 6.45
C SER A 623 -8.67 -17.80 6.19
N THR A 624 -9.39 -16.85 5.57
CA THR A 624 -10.73 -17.09 5.02
C THR A 624 -10.69 -17.86 3.70
N GLY A 625 -9.51 -17.94 3.08
CA GLY A 625 -9.25 -18.53 1.76
C GLY A 625 -9.24 -17.52 0.62
N ILE A 626 -9.51 -16.24 0.89
CA ILE A 626 -9.45 -15.15 -0.08
C ILE A 626 -8.04 -15.06 -0.69
N GLN A 627 -7.96 -14.69 -1.97
CA GLN A 627 -6.69 -14.70 -2.70
C GLN A 627 -5.87 -13.40 -2.56
N ILE A 628 -6.39 -12.40 -1.86
CA ILE A 628 -5.69 -11.13 -1.60
C ILE A 628 -5.29 -11.05 -0.13
N GLU A 629 -4.45 -10.07 0.22
CA GLU A 629 -4.00 -9.88 1.61
C GLU A 629 -5.18 -9.68 2.58
N GLU A 630 -5.11 -10.36 3.72
CA GLU A 630 -6.09 -10.26 4.80
C GLU A 630 -5.40 -10.23 6.17
N ASN A 631 -5.99 -9.47 7.09
CA ASN A 631 -5.76 -9.65 8.52
C ASN A 631 -6.76 -10.66 9.06
N PHE A 632 -6.39 -11.32 10.15
CA PHE A 632 -7.26 -12.28 10.79
C PHE A 632 -7.52 -11.91 12.24
N GLY A 633 -8.80 -11.69 12.54
CA GLY A 633 -9.27 -11.33 13.86
C GLY A 633 -9.28 -12.48 14.87
N GLN A 634 -9.64 -12.17 16.12
CA GLN A 634 -9.71 -13.14 17.20
C GLN A 634 -10.97 -12.95 18.04
N VAL A 635 -11.61 -14.07 18.39
CA VAL A 635 -12.65 -14.13 19.41
C VAL A 635 -11.99 -14.28 20.78
N TYR A 636 -12.62 -13.74 21.83
CA TYR A 636 -12.21 -14.02 23.19
C TYR A 636 -12.04 -15.53 23.39
N ASN A 637 -10.85 -15.89 23.84
CA ASN A 637 -10.51 -17.17 24.43
C ASN A 637 -9.45 -16.91 25.51
N PHE A 638 -9.44 -17.73 26.53
CA PHE A 638 -8.62 -17.58 27.72
C PHE A 638 -7.12 -17.48 27.37
N LYS A 639 -6.63 -18.36 26.48
CA LYS A 639 -5.20 -18.40 26.13
C LYS A 639 -4.76 -17.14 25.38
N SER A 640 -5.52 -16.70 24.37
CA SER A 640 -5.24 -15.44 23.67
C SER A 640 -5.39 -14.25 24.60
N TRP A 641 -6.43 -14.19 25.43
CA TRP A 641 -6.64 -13.11 26.40
C TRP A 641 -5.45 -12.99 27.36
N ARG A 642 -5.04 -14.09 27.99
CA ARG A 642 -3.87 -14.13 28.85
C ARG A 642 -2.60 -13.71 28.11
N LYS A 643 -2.41 -14.13 26.85
CA LYS A 643 -1.27 -13.70 26.04
C LYS A 643 -1.31 -12.19 25.76
N THR A 644 -2.47 -11.64 25.39
CA THR A 644 -2.65 -10.19 25.20
C THR A 644 -2.39 -9.43 26.50
N ILE A 645 -2.85 -9.94 27.64
CA ILE A 645 -2.54 -9.44 28.99
C ILE A 645 -1.14 -9.91 29.46
N ALA A 646 -0.31 -10.54 28.65
CA ALA A 646 1.10 -10.74 28.97
C ALA A 646 1.99 -9.84 28.11
N ASP A 647 1.52 -9.57 26.88
CA ASP A 647 2.18 -8.70 25.91
C ASP A 647 1.89 -7.21 26.16
N ASN A 648 0.68 -6.84 26.60
CA ASN A 648 0.26 -5.43 26.80
C ASN A 648 0.54 -4.79 28.18
N PRO A 649 0.49 -5.48 29.34
CA PRO A 649 0.49 -4.82 30.66
C PRO A 649 1.85 -4.39 31.18
N MET A 650 2.76 -4.01 30.29
CA MET A 650 3.91 -3.24 30.75
C MET A 650 3.49 -1.79 31.05
N PHE A 651 2.57 -1.16 30.30
CA PHE A 651 2.29 0.27 30.46
C PHE A 651 1.75 0.71 31.84
N GLU A 652 0.76 0.01 32.42
CA GLU A 652 0.18 0.47 33.70
C GLU A 652 1.16 0.33 34.86
N ILE A 653 1.78 -0.85 35.00
CA ILE A 653 2.73 -1.07 36.08
C ILE A 653 4.03 -0.30 35.83
N VAL A 654 4.50 -0.14 34.59
CA VAL A 654 5.68 0.70 34.30
C VAL A 654 5.42 2.16 34.63
N ASN A 655 4.26 2.70 34.27
CA ASN A 655 3.92 4.08 34.63
C ASN A 655 3.78 4.25 36.14
N ALA A 656 3.19 3.28 36.83
CA ALA A 656 3.08 3.29 38.29
C ALA A 656 4.45 3.20 38.99
N LEU A 657 5.32 2.31 38.50
CA LEU A 657 6.70 2.16 38.98
C LEU A 657 7.50 3.46 38.77
N LYS A 658 7.40 4.05 37.57
CA LYS A 658 7.99 5.34 37.23
C LYS A 658 7.45 6.48 38.09
N ALA A 659 6.19 6.42 38.51
CA ALA A 659 5.58 7.38 39.42
C ALA A 659 5.91 7.13 40.91
N GLY A 660 6.56 6.01 41.26
CA GLY A 660 6.93 5.65 42.63
C GLY A 660 5.74 5.26 43.53
N ASN A 661 4.60 4.88 42.94
CA ASN A 661 3.44 4.47 43.71
C ASN A 661 2.54 3.51 42.93
N TYR A 662 2.08 2.47 43.61
CA TYR A 662 1.08 1.55 43.08
C TYR A 662 0.18 1.03 44.20
N TYR A 663 -1.13 1.22 44.07
CA TYR A 663 -2.12 0.83 45.08
C TYR A 663 -1.78 1.38 46.48
N MET A 664 -1.41 0.53 47.45
CA MET A 664 -0.99 0.92 48.79
C MET A 664 0.54 1.01 48.98
N TYR A 665 1.31 0.70 47.93
CA TYR A 665 2.77 0.69 47.95
C TYR A 665 3.31 2.05 47.47
N SER A 666 4.25 2.61 48.24
CA SER A 666 4.99 3.82 47.88
C SER A 666 6.48 3.54 48.02
N PHE A 667 7.23 3.86 46.98
CA PHE A 667 8.65 3.55 46.85
C PHE A 667 9.33 4.66 46.04
N ILE A 668 10.66 4.66 46.01
CA ILE A 668 11.41 5.61 45.19
C ILE A 668 11.10 5.34 43.70
N PRO A 669 10.80 6.38 42.89
CA PRO A 669 10.48 6.23 41.46
C PRO A 669 11.47 5.30 40.73
N PHE A 670 10.93 4.23 40.15
CA PHE A 670 11.67 3.11 39.57
C PHE A 670 11.25 2.93 38.11
N ASP A 671 12.09 3.38 37.18
CA ASP A 671 11.75 3.40 35.76
C ASP A 671 12.29 2.15 35.04
N ILE A 672 11.39 1.34 34.50
CA ILE A 672 11.71 0.17 33.65
C ILE A 672 11.22 0.33 32.20
N SER A 673 10.81 1.54 31.81
CA SER A 673 10.48 1.86 30.41
C SER A 673 11.72 1.75 29.52
N ASP A 674 11.49 1.44 28.24
CA ASP A 674 12.52 1.44 27.22
C ASP A 674 12.97 2.88 26.94
N ASN A 675 14.29 3.11 26.99
CA ASN A 675 14.89 4.41 26.73
C ASN A 675 16.20 4.20 25.95
N GLU A 676 16.30 4.84 24.79
CA GLU A 676 17.46 4.71 23.90
C GLU A 676 18.76 5.18 24.55
N ASN A 677 18.67 6.14 25.47
CA ASN A 677 19.81 6.71 26.19
C ASN A 677 20.30 5.86 27.37
N ASP A 678 19.60 4.76 27.68
CA ASP A 678 20.07 3.82 28.71
C ASP A 678 21.33 3.08 28.26
N SER A 679 22.20 2.74 29.20
CA SER A 679 23.32 1.84 28.94
C SER A 679 22.83 0.45 28.54
N ASP A 680 23.62 -0.29 27.75
CA ASP A 680 23.27 -1.65 27.34
C ASP A 680 23.00 -2.57 28.54
N GLU A 681 23.78 -2.43 29.61
CA GLU A 681 23.61 -3.17 30.86
C GLU A 681 22.27 -2.85 31.56
N LEU A 682 21.83 -1.58 31.53
CA LEU A 682 20.54 -1.18 32.08
C LEU A 682 19.38 -1.68 31.20
N LYS A 683 19.51 -1.60 29.87
CA LYS A 683 18.53 -2.13 28.91
C LYS A 683 18.34 -3.63 29.11
N GLU A 684 19.43 -4.39 29.27
CA GLU A 684 19.38 -5.82 29.54
C GLU A 684 18.70 -6.11 30.88
N ALA A 685 19.10 -5.42 31.96
CA ALA A 685 18.51 -5.63 33.29
C ALA A 685 16.99 -5.33 33.32
N LYS A 686 16.56 -4.26 32.67
CA LYS A 686 15.12 -3.93 32.48
C LYS A 686 14.41 -5.04 31.71
N THR A 687 14.99 -5.50 30.61
CA THR A 687 14.42 -6.55 29.76
C THR A 687 14.23 -7.85 30.54
N VAL A 688 15.22 -8.28 31.32
CA VAL A 688 15.12 -9.51 32.13
C VAL A 688 13.99 -9.43 33.16
N LEU A 689 13.86 -8.31 33.89
CA LEU A 689 12.75 -8.14 34.84
C LEU A 689 11.38 -8.19 34.13
N LYS A 690 11.26 -7.54 32.96
CA LYS A 690 10.04 -7.56 32.14
C LYS A 690 9.68 -8.98 31.68
N GLU A 691 10.67 -9.78 31.30
CA GLU A 691 10.45 -11.18 30.89
C GLU A 691 10.03 -12.07 32.06
N GLU A 692 10.56 -11.88 33.27
CA GLU A 692 10.10 -12.61 34.47
C GLU A 692 8.65 -12.27 34.82
N MET A 693 8.28 -10.99 34.74
CA MET A 693 6.90 -10.54 34.90
C MET A 693 5.97 -11.18 33.86
N LYS A 694 6.39 -11.17 32.59
CA LYS A 694 5.66 -11.79 31.48
C LYS A 694 5.50 -13.30 31.66
N ALA A 695 6.55 -14.00 32.08
CA ALA A 695 6.51 -15.43 32.34
C ALA A 695 5.52 -15.78 33.46
N ALA A 696 5.43 -14.97 34.52
CA ALA A 696 4.45 -15.15 35.57
C ALA A 696 3.01 -14.94 35.08
N LEU A 697 2.77 -13.91 34.26
CA LEU A 697 1.45 -13.64 33.66
C LEU A 697 0.99 -14.80 32.76
N LEU A 698 1.89 -15.36 31.94
CA LEU A 698 1.59 -16.50 31.07
C LEU A 698 1.26 -17.79 31.82
N LYS A 699 1.62 -17.90 33.11
CA LYS A 699 1.29 -19.05 33.97
C LYS A 699 -0.06 -18.92 34.67
N ILE A 700 -0.71 -17.75 34.65
CA ILE A 700 -2.01 -17.55 35.30
C ILE A 700 -3.06 -18.48 34.68
N GLY A 701 -3.85 -19.13 35.54
CA GLY A 701 -4.83 -20.15 35.17
C GLY A 701 -4.22 -21.45 34.65
N THR A 702 -3.00 -21.78 35.09
CA THR A 702 -2.38 -23.10 34.89
C THR A 702 -1.95 -23.68 36.24
N ASP A 703 -1.60 -24.97 36.24
CA ASP A 703 -1.01 -25.64 37.42
C ASP A 703 0.30 -25.00 37.90
N GLU A 704 0.97 -24.22 37.04
CA GLU A 704 2.22 -23.52 37.35
C GLU A 704 2.01 -22.07 37.83
N GLN A 705 0.76 -21.62 38.03
CA GLN A 705 0.46 -20.26 38.45
C GLN A 705 1.14 -19.93 39.79
N VAL A 706 1.73 -18.74 39.86
CA VAL A 706 2.22 -18.19 41.11
C VAL A 706 1.05 -17.60 41.90
N THR A 707 0.80 -18.12 43.11
CA THR A 707 -0.32 -17.70 43.97
C THR A 707 0.12 -17.00 45.26
N ASN A 708 1.41 -17.06 45.60
CA ASN A 708 1.96 -16.47 46.82
C ASN A 708 2.71 -15.17 46.50
N ASN A 709 2.11 -14.03 46.87
CA ASN A 709 2.70 -12.70 46.66
C ASN A 709 4.11 -12.60 47.26
N THR A 710 4.31 -13.13 48.47
CA THR A 710 5.58 -12.97 49.20
C THR A 710 6.70 -13.76 48.55
N GLU A 711 6.44 -15.00 48.14
CA GLU A 711 7.44 -15.81 47.43
C GLU A 711 7.80 -15.21 46.08
N PHE A 712 6.80 -14.70 45.34
CA PHE A 712 7.04 -14.07 44.06
C PHE A 712 7.82 -12.76 44.19
N SER A 713 7.41 -11.88 45.11
CA SER A 713 8.13 -10.65 45.44
C SER A 713 9.60 -10.95 45.74
N ALA A 714 9.87 -11.93 46.61
CA ALA A 714 11.23 -12.36 46.95
C ALA A 714 12.05 -12.83 45.72
N SER A 715 11.41 -13.49 44.76
CA SER A 715 12.07 -13.93 43.51
C SER A 715 12.45 -12.77 42.59
N LEU A 716 11.76 -11.62 42.68
CA LEU A 716 12.01 -10.44 41.84
C LEU A 716 13.13 -9.56 42.39
N ILE A 717 13.42 -9.62 43.70
CA ILE A 717 14.40 -8.77 44.39
C ILE A 717 15.77 -8.73 43.69
N PRO A 718 16.38 -9.85 43.24
CA PRO A 718 17.69 -9.81 42.57
C PRO A 718 17.69 -8.96 41.30
N TYR A 719 16.63 -9.06 40.49
CA TYR A 719 16.48 -8.29 39.24
C TYR A 719 16.23 -6.81 39.52
N ILE A 720 15.40 -6.50 40.52
CA ILE A 720 15.14 -5.12 40.96
C ILE A 720 16.45 -4.47 41.46
N LYS A 721 17.19 -5.16 42.33
CA LYS A 721 18.48 -4.65 42.85
C LYS A 721 19.49 -4.41 41.74
N LYS A 722 19.52 -5.27 40.70
CA LYS A 722 20.40 -5.07 39.56
C LYS A 722 20.11 -3.75 38.85
N ILE A 723 18.83 -3.42 38.62
CA ILE A 723 18.42 -2.14 38.02
C ILE A 723 18.78 -0.96 38.93
N MET A 724 18.55 -1.09 40.24
CA MET A 724 18.91 -0.05 41.23
C MET A 724 20.42 0.26 41.24
N GLU A 725 21.26 -0.75 41.01
CA GLU A 725 22.73 -0.64 40.96
C GLU A 725 23.22 0.06 39.68
N VAL A 726 22.60 -0.23 38.53
CA VAL A 726 23.09 0.25 37.22
C VAL A 726 22.37 1.50 36.71
N SER A 727 21.21 1.85 37.26
CA SER A 727 20.44 3.04 36.87
C SER A 727 20.91 4.30 37.57
N ASP A 728 21.54 5.22 36.84
CA ASP A 728 21.93 6.53 37.38
C ASP A 728 20.73 7.40 37.72
N ALA A 729 19.65 7.30 36.94
CA ALA A 729 18.39 7.97 37.25
C ALA A 729 17.81 7.51 38.61
N TYR A 730 17.86 6.20 38.88
CA TYR A 730 17.39 5.67 40.17
C TYR A 730 18.28 6.15 41.33
N LYS A 731 19.61 6.13 41.16
CA LYS A 731 20.56 6.66 42.16
C LYS A 731 20.30 8.13 42.49
N ALA A 732 20.00 8.95 41.47
CA ALA A 732 19.62 10.34 41.68
C ALA A 732 18.32 10.48 42.49
N ASN A 733 17.31 9.65 42.18
CA ASN A 733 16.06 9.61 42.95
C ASN A 733 16.30 9.18 44.42
N VAL A 734 17.25 8.26 44.66
CA VAL A 734 17.68 7.84 46.00
C VAL A 734 18.35 8.98 46.77
N GLU A 735 19.24 9.75 46.12
CA GLU A 735 19.89 10.91 46.73
C GLU A 735 18.86 11.97 47.14
N GLU A 736 17.88 12.23 46.27
CA GLU A 736 16.79 13.16 46.55
C GLU A 736 15.89 12.69 47.70
N ALA A 737 15.55 11.39 47.73
CA ALA A 737 14.76 10.79 48.81
C ALA A 737 15.51 10.80 50.15
N SER A 738 16.82 10.60 50.12
CA SER A 738 17.70 10.59 51.32
C SER A 738 17.73 11.95 52.03
N ASN A 739 17.47 13.05 51.32
CA ASN A 739 17.31 14.38 51.92
C ASN A 739 16.01 14.52 52.75
N ARG A 740 15.04 13.63 52.54
CA ARG A 740 13.70 13.69 53.14
C ARG A 740 13.46 12.59 54.18
N ARG A 741 14.09 11.41 54.03
CA ARG A 741 13.94 10.26 54.93
C ARG A 741 15.18 9.36 54.92
N SER A 742 15.30 8.48 55.91
CA SER A 742 16.25 7.35 55.84
C SER A 742 15.81 6.39 54.72
N VAL A 743 16.77 5.94 53.91
CA VAL A 743 16.54 5.01 52.79
C VAL A 743 17.33 3.73 53.02
N ASP A 744 16.64 2.59 53.04
CA ASP A 744 17.23 1.25 53.01
C ASP A 744 16.91 0.62 51.65
N LEU A 745 17.94 0.34 50.85
CA LEU A 745 17.76 -0.18 49.49
C LEU A 745 17.19 -1.61 49.48
N ASP A 746 17.41 -2.40 50.53
CA ASP A 746 16.84 -3.75 50.61
C ASP A 746 15.33 -3.67 50.93
N GLU A 747 14.93 -2.71 51.77
CA GLU A 747 13.52 -2.42 52.06
C GLU A 747 12.81 -1.87 50.80
N GLU A 748 13.42 -0.90 50.08
CA GLU A 748 12.86 -0.36 48.84
C GLU A 748 12.68 -1.45 47.76
N ALA A 749 13.68 -2.31 47.57
CA ALA A 749 13.57 -3.42 46.62
C ALA A 749 12.43 -4.38 47.00
N GLY A 750 12.22 -4.61 48.30
CA GLY A 750 11.10 -5.40 48.82
C GLY A 750 9.75 -4.76 48.51
N VAL A 751 9.59 -3.46 48.75
CA VAL A 751 8.33 -2.74 48.47
C VAL A 751 8.01 -2.70 46.97
N ILE A 752 9.03 -2.53 46.11
CA ILE A 752 8.87 -2.61 44.65
C ILE A 752 8.45 -4.03 44.24
N GLY A 753 9.12 -5.05 44.78
CA GLY A 753 8.78 -6.46 44.55
C GLY A 753 7.34 -6.79 44.96
N ASP A 754 6.90 -6.27 46.11
CA ASP A 754 5.53 -6.46 46.60
C ASP A 754 4.49 -5.76 45.72
N ALA A 755 4.81 -4.56 45.20
CA ALA A 755 3.96 -3.85 44.27
C ALA A 755 3.76 -4.64 42.96
N ILE A 756 4.86 -5.15 42.37
CA ILE A 756 4.83 -5.96 41.15
C ILE A 756 4.09 -7.29 41.42
N ALA A 757 4.37 -7.94 42.55
CA ALA A 757 3.73 -9.19 42.90
C ALA A 757 2.21 -9.02 43.12
N TYR A 758 1.80 -7.95 43.80
CA TYR A 758 0.38 -7.64 43.98
C TYR A 758 -0.32 -7.42 42.63
N TYR A 759 0.30 -6.66 41.73
CA TYR A 759 -0.21 -6.43 40.38
C TYR A 759 -0.45 -7.75 39.63
N ILE A 760 0.55 -8.62 39.57
CA ILE A 760 0.49 -9.85 38.77
C ILE A 760 -0.43 -10.89 39.41
N VAL A 761 -0.22 -11.20 40.69
CA VAL A 761 -0.86 -12.34 41.38
C VAL A 761 -2.30 -12.03 41.80
N ASN A 762 -2.69 -10.76 41.95
CA ASN A 762 -4.04 -10.39 42.39
C ASN A 762 -4.80 -9.67 41.28
N ASN A 763 -4.30 -8.54 40.80
CA ASN A 763 -5.07 -7.70 39.87
C ASN A 763 -5.17 -8.36 38.49
N MET A 764 -4.03 -8.70 37.87
CA MET A 764 -4.00 -9.36 36.57
C MET A 764 -4.55 -10.78 36.63
N ALA A 765 -4.27 -11.53 37.70
CA ALA A 765 -4.88 -12.85 37.89
C ALA A 765 -6.41 -12.81 37.89
N SER A 766 -7.01 -11.84 38.60
CA SER A 766 -8.46 -11.61 38.61
C SER A 766 -8.98 -11.23 37.22
N GLU A 767 -8.29 -10.33 36.52
CA GLU A 767 -8.70 -9.86 35.19
C GLU A 767 -8.58 -10.94 34.08
N ILE A 768 -7.58 -11.82 34.18
CA ILE A 768 -7.36 -12.91 33.24
C ILE A 768 -8.40 -14.02 33.43
N THR A 769 -8.76 -14.33 34.67
CA THR A 769 -9.63 -15.48 35.01
C THR A 769 -11.10 -15.12 35.20
N THR A 770 -11.47 -13.83 35.15
CA THR A 770 -12.86 -13.42 35.34
C THR A 770 -13.79 -13.90 34.24
N GLU A 771 -14.95 -14.40 34.68
CA GLU A 771 -16.11 -14.75 33.88
C GLU A 771 -16.77 -13.52 33.22
N GLY A 772 -16.41 -12.30 33.63
CA GLY A 772 -16.81 -11.06 32.96
C GLY A 772 -16.37 -11.01 31.49
N GLN A 773 -15.29 -11.70 31.12
CA GLN A 773 -14.79 -11.69 29.75
C GLN A 773 -15.71 -12.42 28.76
N ILE A 774 -16.17 -13.62 29.09
CA ILE A 774 -17.13 -14.36 28.26
C ILE A 774 -18.49 -13.65 28.23
N VAL A 775 -18.89 -12.98 29.33
CA VAL A 775 -20.10 -12.13 29.38
C VAL A 775 -20.01 -10.96 28.41
N ASN A 776 -18.86 -10.27 28.34
CA ASN A 776 -18.64 -9.21 27.34
C ASN A 776 -18.51 -9.76 25.92
N SER A 777 -17.83 -10.90 25.75
CA SER A 777 -17.70 -11.56 24.45
C SER A 777 -19.07 -11.98 23.88
N ALA A 778 -20.01 -12.39 24.74
CA ALA A 778 -21.37 -12.77 24.36
C ALA A 778 -22.17 -11.66 23.63
N ILE A 779 -21.81 -10.39 23.84
CA ILE A 779 -22.39 -9.24 23.12
C ILE A 779 -21.50 -8.71 21.99
N GLY A 780 -20.39 -9.39 21.70
CA GLY A 780 -19.44 -8.97 20.66
C GLY A 780 -18.45 -7.89 21.10
N GLN A 781 -18.16 -7.80 22.40
CA GLN A 781 -17.23 -6.83 23.00
C GLN A 781 -16.03 -7.52 23.67
N GLY A 782 -15.09 -6.75 24.21
CA GLY A 782 -13.86 -7.26 24.82
C GLY A 782 -12.78 -7.54 23.77
N MET A 783 -12.20 -8.73 23.79
CA MET A 783 -11.16 -9.14 22.82
C MET A 783 -11.69 -9.34 21.39
N ASN A 784 -13.00 -9.52 21.22
CA ASN A 784 -13.61 -9.82 19.92
C ASN A 784 -13.31 -8.73 18.91
N ASN A 785 -12.48 -9.03 17.91
CA ASN A 785 -12.18 -8.15 16.79
C ASN A 785 -12.07 -8.98 15.51
N PHE A 786 -12.75 -8.57 14.43
CA PHE A 786 -12.80 -9.30 13.17
C PHE A 786 -12.77 -8.35 11.99
N THR A 787 -12.39 -8.86 10.82
CA THR A 787 -12.50 -8.10 9.57
C THR A 787 -13.93 -8.14 9.03
N PRO A 788 -14.35 -7.13 8.24
CA PRO A 788 -15.63 -7.18 7.51
C PRO A 788 -15.81 -8.45 6.68
N LEU A 789 -14.73 -8.97 6.08
CA LEU A 789 -14.72 -10.25 5.36
C LEU A 789 -15.08 -11.44 6.26
N GLN A 790 -14.43 -11.55 7.43
CA GLN A 790 -14.75 -12.59 8.40
C GLN A 790 -16.21 -12.49 8.87
N MET A 791 -16.68 -11.27 9.12
CA MET A 791 -18.06 -11.04 9.54
C MET A 791 -19.07 -11.40 8.47
N ALA A 792 -18.82 -11.08 7.19
CA ALA A 792 -19.68 -11.52 6.10
C ALA A 792 -19.68 -13.05 5.94
N ASN A 793 -18.52 -13.71 6.12
CA ASN A 793 -18.42 -15.17 6.05
C ASN A 793 -19.17 -15.86 7.20
N TYR A 794 -19.14 -15.27 8.39
CA TYR A 794 -19.97 -15.69 9.52
C TYR A 794 -21.46 -15.65 9.16
N VAL A 795 -21.93 -14.54 8.57
CA VAL A 795 -23.34 -14.40 8.19
C VAL A 795 -23.71 -15.37 7.08
N ALA A 796 -22.81 -15.61 6.11
CA ALA A 796 -22.99 -16.62 5.07
C ALA A 796 -23.10 -18.04 5.67
N THR A 797 -22.26 -18.36 6.65
CA THR A 797 -22.31 -19.64 7.37
C THR A 797 -23.61 -19.81 8.16
N LEU A 798 -24.10 -18.75 8.81
CA LEU A 798 -25.41 -18.77 9.47
C LEU A 798 -26.55 -18.95 8.47
N ALA A 799 -26.48 -18.24 7.34
CA ALA A 799 -27.48 -18.28 6.29
C ALA A 799 -27.60 -19.65 5.61
N SER A 800 -26.48 -20.37 5.45
CA SER A 800 -26.41 -21.71 4.85
C SER A 800 -26.90 -22.82 5.80
N GLY A 801 -27.21 -22.49 7.06
CA GLY A 801 -27.58 -23.46 8.09
C GLY A 801 -26.38 -24.11 8.80
N GLY A 802 -25.22 -23.45 8.79
CA GLY A 802 -24.02 -23.88 9.51
C GLY A 802 -22.90 -24.45 8.63
N VAL A 803 -23.02 -24.39 7.30
CA VAL A 803 -21.96 -24.81 6.38
C VAL A 803 -21.06 -23.62 6.04
N ARG A 804 -19.79 -23.70 6.40
CA ARG A 804 -18.80 -22.66 6.10
C ARG A 804 -18.05 -22.99 4.82
N TYR A 805 -18.19 -22.12 3.83
CA TYR A 805 -17.43 -22.21 2.58
C TYR A 805 -16.14 -21.41 2.65
N LYS A 806 -15.14 -21.86 1.92
CA LYS A 806 -13.92 -21.10 1.66
C LYS A 806 -14.29 -19.86 0.83
N VAL A 807 -13.84 -18.70 1.27
CA VAL A 807 -14.14 -17.45 0.57
C VAL A 807 -13.28 -17.34 -0.69
N THR A 808 -13.84 -16.87 -1.80
CA THR A 808 -13.10 -16.69 -3.06
C THR A 808 -13.50 -15.40 -3.77
N LEU A 809 -12.50 -14.68 -4.30
CA LEU A 809 -12.66 -13.51 -5.16
C LEU A 809 -12.50 -13.86 -6.65
N VAL A 810 -11.86 -14.99 -6.95
CA VAL A 810 -11.57 -15.46 -8.31
C VAL A 810 -12.43 -16.67 -8.63
N ASP A 811 -13.11 -16.62 -9.77
CA ASP A 811 -13.91 -17.72 -10.32
C ASP A 811 -13.01 -18.68 -11.12
N LYS A 812 -12.21 -18.13 -12.04
CA LYS A 812 -11.32 -18.90 -12.90
C LYS A 812 -10.19 -18.05 -13.49
N ILE A 813 -9.16 -18.74 -13.96
CA ILE A 813 -8.05 -18.22 -14.75
C ILE A 813 -8.16 -18.83 -16.14
N THR A 814 -8.06 -18.01 -17.17
CA THR A 814 -8.08 -18.45 -18.56
C THR A 814 -6.83 -17.97 -19.29
N SER A 815 -6.38 -18.70 -20.30
CA SER A 815 -5.35 -18.21 -21.22
C SER A 815 -5.82 -16.94 -21.94
N PRO A 816 -4.90 -16.20 -22.62
CA PRO A 816 -5.28 -15.04 -23.44
C PRO A 816 -6.37 -15.36 -24.48
N THR A 817 -6.42 -16.62 -24.95
CA THR A 817 -7.37 -17.11 -25.95
C THR A 817 -8.70 -17.59 -25.35
N GLY A 818 -8.82 -17.65 -24.02
CA GLY A 818 -10.04 -18.04 -23.30
C GLY A 818 -10.08 -19.50 -22.84
N GLU A 819 -9.04 -20.30 -23.06
CA GLU A 819 -8.94 -21.66 -22.53
C GLU A 819 -8.84 -21.65 -21.00
N VAL A 820 -9.63 -22.45 -20.29
CA VAL A 820 -9.61 -22.49 -18.83
C VAL A 820 -8.34 -23.18 -18.32
N ILE A 821 -7.52 -22.44 -17.57
CA ILE A 821 -6.28 -22.94 -16.96
C ILE A 821 -6.57 -23.47 -15.55
N LYS A 822 -7.37 -22.73 -14.77
CA LYS A 822 -7.74 -23.08 -13.40
C LYS A 822 -9.14 -22.58 -13.08
N GLU A 823 -9.92 -23.39 -12.39
CA GLU A 823 -11.25 -23.05 -11.90
C GLU A 823 -11.28 -23.18 -10.37
N PHE A 824 -11.89 -22.22 -9.69
CA PHE A 824 -12.02 -22.20 -8.24
C PHE A 824 -13.45 -22.61 -7.86
N LYS A 825 -13.61 -23.88 -7.47
CA LYS A 825 -14.91 -24.45 -7.10
C LYS A 825 -15.21 -24.20 -5.62
N PRO A 826 -16.49 -24.09 -5.23
CA PRO A 826 -16.89 -24.02 -3.83
C PRO A 826 -16.30 -25.16 -3.01
N GLU A 827 -15.64 -24.80 -1.91
CA GLU A 827 -15.00 -25.74 -0.98
C GLU A 827 -15.61 -25.56 0.40
N VAL A 828 -16.08 -26.65 1.01
CA VAL A 828 -16.58 -26.63 2.40
C VAL A 828 -15.39 -26.76 3.34
N VAL A 829 -15.18 -25.73 4.17
CA VAL A 829 -14.09 -25.69 5.17
C VAL A 829 -14.53 -26.33 6.46
N ASP A 830 -15.76 -26.06 6.89
CA ASP A 830 -16.30 -26.56 8.15
C ASP A 830 -17.82 -26.70 8.11
N ARG A 831 -18.38 -27.42 9.08
CA ARG A 831 -19.82 -27.59 9.25
C ARG A 831 -20.19 -27.65 10.73
N LEU A 832 -21.27 -26.95 11.06
CA LEU A 832 -22.02 -27.11 12.30
C LEU A 832 -23.44 -27.55 11.95
N ASP A 833 -23.87 -28.71 12.45
CA ASP A 833 -25.22 -29.22 12.22
C ASP A 833 -26.21 -28.54 13.17
N ILE A 834 -26.73 -27.38 12.77
CA ILE A 834 -27.67 -26.59 13.56
C ILE A 834 -29.09 -27.17 13.40
N PRO A 835 -29.79 -27.54 14.48
CA PRO A 835 -31.19 -27.93 14.40
C PRO A 835 -32.07 -26.84 13.77
N GLU A 836 -32.97 -27.23 12.87
CA GLU A 836 -33.83 -26.30 12.13
C GLU A 836 -34.64 -25.38 13.06
N GLU A 837 -35.12 -25.92 14.19
CA GLU A 837 -35.83 -25.13 15.20
C GLU A 837 -34.98 -23.98 15.76
N PHE A 838 -33.70 -24.23 16.01
CA PHE A 838 -32.78 -23.24 16.57
C PHE A 838 -32.42 -22.19 15.52
N LEU A 839 -32.14 -22.64 14.29
CA LEU A 839 -31.86 -21.76 13.17
C LEU A 839 -33.06 -20.85 12.88
N GLN A 840 -34.28 -21.40 12.87
CA GLN A 840 -35.50 -20.64 12.61
C GLN A 840 -35.76 -19.62 13.72
N ALA A 841 -35.54 -19.96 14.99
CA ALA A 841 -35.68 -19.01 16.10
C ALA A 841 -34.75 -17.80 15.94
N VAL A 842 -33.51 -18.02 15.51
CA VAL A 842 -32.54 -16.94 15.24
C VAL A 842 -32.93 -16.14 14.00
N LYS A 843 -33.30 -16.80 12.88
CA LYS A 843 -33.77 -16.15 11.65
C LYS A 843 -35.01 -15.29 11.89
N ASP A 844 -35.97 -15.78 12.66
CA ASP A 844 -37.17 -15.02 13.06
C ASP A 844 -36.82 -13.78 13.88
N GLY A 845 -35.90 -13.92 14.84
CA GLY A 845 -35.39 -12.79 15.62
C GLY A 845 -34.75 -11.73 14.71
N MET A 846 -33.89 -12.16 13.79
CA MET A 846 -33.26 -11.29 12.79
C MET A 846 -34.28 -10.64 11.83
N TYR A 847 -35.35 -11.33 11.47
CA TYR A 847 -36.43 -10.77 10.64
C TYR A 847 -37.19 -9.65 11.37
N ARG A 848 -37.45 -9.84 12.67
CA ARG A 848 -38.16 -8.86 13.50
C ARG A 848 -37.37 -7.56 13.68
N VAL A 849 -36.04 -7.61 13.67
CA VAL A 849 -35.18 -6.41 13.64
C VAL A 849 -35.51 -5.48 12.47
N ASN A 850 -35.92 -6.07 11.33
CA ASN A 850 -36.17 -5.36 10.09
C ASN A 850 -37.67 -5.01 9.87
N THR A 851 -38.58 -5.58 10.66
CA THR A 851 -40.03 -5.54 10.38
C THR A 851 -40.91 -5.16 11.55
N SER A 852 -40.38 -5.14 12.79
CA SER A 852 -41.14 -4.71 13.96
C SER A 852 -41.31 -3.18 13.98
N PRO A 853 -42.53 -2.63 13.87
CA PRO A 853 -42.74 -1.18 13.76
C PRO A 853 -42.34 -0.38 15.01
N SER A 854 -42.43 -1.03 16.18
CA SER A 854 -42.18 -0.37 17.47
C SER A 854 -40.76 -0.58 17.98
N ASN A 855 -40.06 -1.64 17.54
CA ASN A 855 -38.78 -2.03 18.13
C ASN A 855 -37.68 -2.37 17.11
N GLY A 856 -38.01 -2.49 15.81
CA GLY A 856 -37.06 -2.90 14.78
C GLY A 856 -36.08 -1.78 14.45
N THR A 857 -34.80 -1.98 14.73
CA THR A 857 -33.76 -0.96 14.53
C THR A 857 -33.49 -0.64 13.06
N ALA A 858 -33.83 -1.53 12.12
CA ALA A 858 -33.69 -1.33 10.68
C ALA A 858 -35.04 -1.31 9.94
N TYR A 859 -36.14 -1.09 10.68
CA TYR A 859 -37.50 -1.06 10.15
C TYR A 859 -37.67 -0.14 8.93
N GLN A 860 -37.08 1.07 8.98
CA GLN A 860 -37.21 2.07 7.93
C GLN A 860 -36.70 1.58 6.55
N SER A 861 -35.70 0.71 6.53
CA SER A 861 -35.10 0.21 5.29
C SER A 861 -35.91 -0.93 4.68
N PHE A 862 -36.41 -1.86 5.51
CA PHE A 862 -36.86 -3.18 5.06
C PHE A 862 -38.34 -3.51 5.31
N ALA A 863 -39.09 -2.72 6.07
CA ALA A 863 -40.49 -3.03 6.41
C ALA A 863 -41.38 -3.28 5.18
N ASN A 864 -41.14 -2.55 4.10
CA ASN A 864 -41.89 -2.65 2.84
C ASN A 864 -41.05 -3.26 1.71
N PHE A 865 -39.90 -3.86 2.02
CA PHE A 865 -39.07 -4.49 0.98
C PHE A 865 -39.73 -5.82 0.55
N PRO A 866 -39.92 -6.09 -0.75
CA PRO A 866 -40.71 -7.25 -1.19
C PRO A 866 -40.11 -8.61 -0.82
N ILE A 867 -38.78 -8.67 -0.66
CA ILE A 867 -38.06 -9.89 -0.31
C ILE A 867 -37.81 -9.90 1.20
N LYS A 868 -38.04 -11.02 1.88
CA LYS A 868 -37.80 -11.13 3.32
C LYS A 868 -36.31 -11.04 3.62
N VAL A 869 -35.91 -10.08 4.45
CA VAL A 869 -34.53 -9.86 4.89
C VAL A 869 -34.43 -10.07 6.39
N GLY A 870 -33.56 -10.99 6.83
CA GLY A 870 -33.13 -11.07 8.22
C GLY A 870 -31.91 -10.20 8.44
N GLY A 871 -31.86 -9.42 9.52
CA GLY A 871 -30.70 -8.59 9.82
C GLY A 871 -30.47 -8.36 11.30
N LYS A 872 -29.33 -7.75 11.61
CA LYS A 872 -28.98 -7.33 12.97
C LYS A 872 -28.09 -6.09 12.93
N THR A 873 -28.50 -5.04 13.64
CA THR A 873 -27.66 -3.85 13.86
C THR A 873 -26.62 -4.10 14.95
N GLY A 874 -25.45 -3.51 14.78
CA GLY A 874 -24.41 -3.36 15.78
C GLY A 874 -24.03 -1.90 15.92
N THR A 875 -24.09 -1.40 17.14
CA THR A 875 -23.36 -0.20 17.55
C THR A 875 -22.19 -0.72 18.35
N ALA A 876 -21.01 -0.76 17.74
CA ALA A 876 -19.84 -1.32 18.39
C ALA A 876 -19.03 -0.18 18.99
N ASP A 877 -18.96 -0.19 20.32
CA ASP A 877 -18.11 0.73 21.04
C ASP A 877 -16.65 0.31 20.98
N PHE A 878 -15.74 1.24 20.70
CA PHE A 878 -14.29 0.97 20.78
C PHE A 878 -13.71 1.36 22.15
N ALA A 879 -14.51 2.02 23.00
CA ALA A 879 -14.18 2.35 24.38
C ALA A 879 -15.43 2.25 25.26
N ASN A 880 -15.27 1.80 26.51
CA ASN A 880 -16.38 1.69 27.48
C ASN A 880 -16.70 3.02 28.19
N ASP A 881 -16.03 4.12 27.82
CA ASP A 881 -16.10 5.41 28.51
C ASP A 881 -16.43 6.57 27.55
N ASP A 882 -17.56 7.22 27.80
CA ASP A 882 -18.01 8.45 27.16
C ASP A 882 -16.95 9.56 27.21
N ALA A 883 -16.12 9.60 28.25
CA ALA A 883 -15.03 10.56 28.37
C ALA A 883 -13.94 10.31 27.31
N VAL A 884 -13.66 9.04 26.97
CA VAL A 884 -12.72 8.67 25.90
C VAL A 884 -13.28 9.08 24.54
N TYR A 885 -14.58 8.84 24.30
CA TYR A 885 -15.25 9.29 23.08
C TYR A 885 -15.18 10.81 22.89
N ARG A 886 -15.50 11.57 23.94
CA ARG A 886 -15.44 13.04 23.90
C ARG A 886 -14.00 13.54 23.76
N LYS A 887 -13.06 12.89 24.45
CA LYS A 887 -11.64 13.20 24.35
C LYS A 887 -11.13 13.03 22.92
N GLN A 888 -11.49 11.93 22.27
CA GLN A 888 -11.02 11.60 20.92
C GLN A 888 -11.91 12.15 19.80
N GLY A 889 -13.09 12.70 20.09
CA GLY A 889 -14.05 13.18 19.08
C GLY A 889 -14.71 12.08 18.24
N ARG A 890 -14.57 10.81 18.65
CA ARG A 890 -14.98 9.65 17.88
C ARG A 890 -16.44 9.25 18.14
N LYS A 891 -16.97 8.33 17.34
CA LYS A 891 -18.31 7.74 17.51
C LYS A 891 -18.25 6.22 17.38
N ALA A 892 -19.27 5.54 17.89
CA ALA A 892 -19.40 4.10 17.74
C ALA A 892 -19.48 3.71 16.25
N TYR A 893 -19.05 2.49 15.94
CA TYR A 893 -19.14 1.96 14.58
C TYR A 893 -20.58 1.59 14.22
N GLY A 894 -20.99 1.97 13.01
CA GLY A 894 -22.30 1.63 12.46
C GLY A 894 -22.22 0.30 11.72
N ASN A 895 -22.31 -0.81 12.45
CA ASN A 895 -22.24 -2.16 11.89
C ASN A 895 -23.64 -2.68 11.54
N TYR A 896 -23.77 -3.41 10.44
CA TYR A 896 -25.01 -4.12 10.11
C TYR A 896 -24.71 -5.44 9.39
N ILE A 897 -25.42 -6.49 9.79
CA ILE A 897 -25.42 -7.77 9.09
C ILE A 897 -26.81 -8.07 8.54
N SER A 898 -26.87 -8.77 7.42
CA SER A 898 -28.13 -9.29 6.91
C SER A 898 -27.96 -10.46 5.94
N MET A 899 -29.03 -11.20 5.75
CA MET A 899 -29.15 -12.24 4.72
C MET A 899 -30.49 -12.16 4.00
N ALA A 900 -30.51 -12.54 2.72
CA ALA A 900 -31.73 -12.58 1.91
C ALA A 900 -31.67 -13.61 0.77
N PRO A 901 -32.83 -14.12 0.30
CA PRO A 901 -34.12 -14.14 1.01
C PRO A 901 -34.05 -14.99 2.28
N LEU A 902 -34.83 -14.68 3.31
CA LEU A 902 -34.73 -15.40 4.59
C LEU A 902 -35.10 -16.90 4.49
N ASP A 903 -36.08 -17.23 3.64
CA ASP A 903 -36.60 -18.59 3.47
C ASP A 903 -35.63 -19.50 2.69
N ASN A 904 -34.84 -18.93 1.77
CA ASN A 904 -33.78 -19.63 1.02
C ASN A 904 -32.62 -18.67 0.75
N PRO A 905 -31.72 -18.44 1.72
CA PRO A 905 -30.69 -17.41 1.62
C PRO A 905 -29.74 -17.62 0.44
N GLN A 906 -29.57 -16.57 -0.36
CA GLN A 906 -28.67 -16.55 -1.53
C GLN A 906 -27.46 -15.65 -1.28
N ILE A 907 -27.67 -14.55 -0.56
CA ILE A 907 -26.65 -13.53 -0.32
C ILE A 907 -26.64 -13.13 1.16
N ALA A 908 -25.44 -12.98 1.71
CA ALA A 908 -25.15 -12.52 3.05
C ALA A 908 -24.24 -11.29 2.99
N ILE A 909 -24.51 -10.29 3.82
CA ILE A 909 -23.81 -9.01 3.77
C ILE A 909 -23.41 -8.58 5.17
N PHE A 910 -22.18 -8.11 5.32
CA PHE A 910 -21.74 -7.27 6.43
C PHE A 910 -21.31 -5.91 5.90
N SER A 911 -21.65 -4.85 6.63
CA SER A 911 -21.04 -3.53 6.43
C SER A 911 -20.71 -2.85 7.75
N THR A 912 -19.73 -1.96 7.69
CA THR A 912 -19.36 -1.05 8.76
C THR A 912 -19.18 0.36 8.20
N ILE A 913 -19.63 1.33 8.97
CA ILE A 913 -19.26 2.74 8.80
C ILE A 913 -18.48 3.10 10.07
N TYR A 914 -17.18 3.38 9.91
CA TYR A 914 -16.34 3.82 11.02
C TYR A 914 -16.83 5.18 11.48
N ASP A 915 -16.92 5.37 12.79
CA ASP A 915 -17.58 6.52 13.41
C ASP A 915 -19.02 6.75 12.89
N GLY A 916 -19.72 5.69 12.43
CA GLY A 916 -21.05 5.77 11.83
C GLY A 916 -22.21 6.05 12.79
N SER A 917 -21.96 6.11 14.10
CA SER A 917 -22.92 6.34 15.19
C SER A 917 -23.94 5.21 15.41
N ARG A 918 -24.63 4.76 14.35
CA ARG A 918 -25.72 3.75 14.46
C ARG A 918 -25.68 2.78 13.28
N GLY A 919 -25.84 1.48 13.57
CA GLY A 919 -25.91 0.44 12.54
C GLY A 919 -27.13 0.53 11.61
N SER A 920 -28.19 1.25 11.99
CA SER A 920 -29.37 1.47 11.14
C SER A 920 -29.04 2.23 9.85
N GLU A 921 -28.03 3.09 9.88
CA GLU A 921 -27.57 3.81 8.69
C GLU A 921 -26.97 2.87 7.66
N ALA A 922 -26.23 1.85 8.10
CA ALA A 922 -25.63 0.86 7.22
C ALA A 922 -26.69 -0.05 6.54
N ALA A 923 -27.90 -0.16 7.10
CA ALA A 923 -28.99 -0.92 6.50
C ALA A 923 -29.48 -0.33 5.16
N THR A 924 -29.34 0.97 4.92
CA THR A 924 -29.70 1.57 3.61
C THR A 924 -28.76 1.11 2.50
N ILE A 925 -27.49 0.89 2.83
CA ILE A 925 -26.48 0.34 1.91
C ILE A 925 -26.86 -1.09 1.50
N HIS A 926 -27.25 -1.92 2.46
CA HIS A 926 -27.67 -3.29 2.21
C HIS A 926 -28.93 -3.37 1.32
N LYS A 927 -29.87 -2.44 1.50
CA LYS A 927 -31.05 -2.34 0.64
C LYS A 927 -30.65 -2.10 -0.82
N ALA A 928 -29.73 -1.16 -1.09
CA ALA A 928 -29.23 -0.89 -2.44
C ALA A 928 -28.56 -2.12 -3.07
N ILE A 929 -27.80 -2.88 -2.27
CA ILE A 929 -27.14 -4.12 -2.71
C ILE A 929 -28.17 -5.19 -3.08
N TYR A 930 -29.18 -5.41 -2.23
CA TYR A 930 -30.25 -6.36 -2.55
C TYR A 930 -31.08 -5.91 -3.76
N GLU A 931 -31.30 -4.61 -3.91
CA GLU A 931 -31.97 -4.04 -5.07
C GLU A 931 -31.20 -4.29 -6.38
N ALA A 932 -29.87 -4.19 -6.34
CA ALA A 932 -29.02 -4.53 -7.48
C ALA A 932 -28.97 -6.05 -7.74
N TYR A 933 -28.81 -6.86 -6.70
CA TYR A 933 -28.69 -8.32 -6.81
C TYR A 933 -30.01 -8.98 -7.26
N PHE A 934 -31.15 -8.55 -6.70
CA PHE A 934 -32.48 -9.07 -7.03
C PHE A 934 -33.23 -8.24 -8.06
N LYS A 935 -32.53 -7.47 -8.91
CA LYS A 935 -33.13 -6.55 -9.89
C LYS A 935 -34.27 -7.21 -10.69
N ASP A 936 -33.99 -8.36 -11.28
CA ASP A 936 -34.95 -9.06 -12.13
C ASP A 936 -36.12 -9.66 -11.34
N GLU A 937 -35.88 -10.10 -10.10
CA GLU A 937 -36.93 -10.63 -9.23
C GLU A 937 -37.85 -9.50 -8.76
N LEU A 938 -37.31 -8.36 -8.35
CA LEU A 938 -38.07 -7.19 -7.93
C LEU A 938 -38.96 -6.65 -9.07
N LEU A 939 -38.45 -6.58 -10.30
CA LEU A 939 -39.24 -6.16 -11.46
C LEU A 939 -40.31 -7.19 -11.88
N LYS A 940 -40.10 -8.47 -11.58
CA LYS A 940 -41.13 -9.52 -11.75
C LYS A 940 -42.24 -9.39 -10.70
N ILE A 941 -41.89 -9.07 -9.45
CA ILE A 941 -42.84 -8.88 -8.35
C ILE A 941 -43.65 -7.59 -8.57
N ASP A 942 -42.98 -6.50 -8.93
CA ASP A 942 -43.59 -5.20 -9.21
C ASP A 942 -42.88 -4.50 -10.38
N PRO A 943 -43.46 -4.51 -11.59
CA PRO A 943 -42.88 -3.83 -12.76
C PRO A 943 -42.65 -2.33 -12.57
N ASN A 944 -43.34 -1.70 -11.61
CA ASN A 944 -43.20 -0.27 -11.29
C ASN A 944 -42.29 -0.01 -10.09
N TYR A 945 -41.51 -0.99 -9.60
CA TYR A 945 -40.68 -0.87 -8.40
C TYR A 945 -39.76 0.36 -8.41
N GLY A 946 -39.18 0.69 -9.57
CA GLY A 946 -38.31 1.87 -9.71
C GLY A 946 -39.00 3.23 -9.49
N SER A 947 -40.33 3.30 -9.54
CA SER A 947 -41.08 4.51 -9.15
C SER A 947 -41.30 4.62 -7.64
N LYS A 948 -41.12 3.52 -6.89
CA LYS A 948 -41.39 3.41 -5.45
C LYS A 948 -40.13 3.40 -4.59
N SER A 949 -38.98 3.10 -5.18
CA SER A 949 -37.68 3.11 -4.49
C SER A 949 -36.72 4.08 -5.17
N GLU A 950 -36.41 5.19 -4.49
CA GLU A 950 -35.39 6.15 -4.92
C GLU A 950 -34.00 5.47 -5.03
N SER A 951 -33.68 4.56 -4.12
CA SER A 951 -32.42 3.80 -4.13
C SER A 951 -32.30 2.92 -5.36
N PHE A 952 -33.36 2.18 -5.71
CA PHE A 952 -33.38 1.32 -6.90
C PHE A 952 -33.24 2.15 -8.17
N LYS A 953 -33.97 3.27 -8.23
CA LYS A 953 -33.88 4.19 -9.35
C LYS A 953 -32.45 4.70 -9.50
N LYS A 954 -31.87 5.27 -8.44
CA LYS A 954 -30.55 5.89 -8.45
C LYS A 954 -29.42 4.91 -8.75
N TYR A 955 -29.35 3.79 -8.04
CA TYR A 955 -28.18 2.90 -8.11
C TYR A 955 -28.30 1.76 -9.12
N VAL A 956 -29.53 1.39 -9.52
CA VAL A 956 -29.77 0.22 -10.38
C VAL A 956 -30.25 0.61 -11.77
N LEU A 957 -31.23 1.51 -11.88
CA LEU A 957 -31.80 1.92 -13.17
C LEU A 957 -30.99 3.03 -13.84
N GLU A 958 -30.53 4.01 -13.07
CA GLU A 958 -29.78 5.19 -13.53
C GLU A 958 -28.26 5.01 -13.39
N SER A 959 -27.79 3.77 -13.17
CA SER A 959 -26.36 3.48 -13.12
C SER A 959 -25.66 3.96 -14.40
N PRO A 960 -24.55 4.72 -14.30
CA PRO A 960 -23.79 5.20 -15.45
C PRO A 960 -22.98 4.08 -16.10
N LEU A 961 -22.80 2.93 -15.42
CA LEU A 961 -21.96 1.85 -15.92
C LEU A 961 -22.61 1.15 -17.11
N LYS A 962 -21.92 1.19 -18.27
CA LYS A 962 -22.29 0.44 -19.47
C LYS A 962 -21.56 -0.90 -19.51
N ASP A 963 -22.17 -1.91 -20.13
CA ASP A 963 -21.49 -3.19 -20.40
C ASP A 963 -20.42 -2.98 -21.47
N ASN A 964 -19.27 -3.65 -21.31
CA ASN A 964 -18.11 -3.53 -22.23
C ASN A 964 -17.55 -4.90 -22.64
N LYS A 965 -18.39 -5.94 -22.63
CA LYS A 965 -18.01 -7.35 -22.82
C LYS A 965 -17.35 -7.62 -24.17
N ASP A 966 -17.81 -6.94 -25.22
CA ASP A 966 -17.39 -7.13 -26.61
C ASP A 966 -16.73 -5.88 -27.22
N ASP A 967 -16.64 -4.79 -26.47
CA ASP A 967 -16.09 -3.54 -26.99
C ASP A 967 -14.56 -3.61 -27.02
N SER A 968 -13.97 -3.33 -28.19
CA SER A 968 -12.58 -2.90 -28.23
C SER A 968 -12.53 -1.56 -27.51
N ILE A 969 -12.24 -1.58 -26.21
CA ILE A 969 -12.06 -0.37 -25.40
C ILE A 969 -10.92 0.42 -26.03
N LYS A 970 -11.28 1.48 -26.76
CA LYS A 970 -10.34 2.46 -27.31
C LYS A 970 -10.46 3.69 -26.42
N LEU A 971 -9.31 4.26 -26.02
CA LEU A 971 -9.32 5.66 -25.67
C LEU A 971 -9.63 6.41 -26.97
N ASP A 972 -10.88 6.80 -27.17
CA ASP A 972 -11.07 8.08 -27.85
C ASP A 972 -10.44 9.09 -26.91
N ASN A 973 -9.30 9.68 -27.32
CA ASN A 973 -8.58 10.70 -26.57
C ASN A 973 -9.61 11.73 -26.09
N GLN A 974 -10.07 11.60 -24.86
CA GLN A 974 -11.04 12.52 -24.31
C GLN A 974 -10.33 13.87 -24.24
N GLU A 975 -10.84 14.82 -25.02
CA GLU A 975 -10.73 16.22 -24.69
C GLU A 975 -10.96 16.33 -23.18
N THR A 976 -10.00 16.95 -22.50
CA THR A 976 -10.12 17.35 -21.11
C THR A 976 -11.40 18.14 -20.91
N THR A 977 -12.51 17.47 -20.56
CA THR A 977 -13.61 18.10 -19.86
C THR A 977 -13.12 18.37 -18.45
N THR A 978 -12.47 19.52 -18.31
CA THR A 978 -12.40 20.25 -17.06
C THR A 978 -13.85 20.48 -16.62
N THR A 979 -14.36 19.65 -15.72
CA THR A 979 -15.56 19.98 -14.94
C THR A 979 -15.19 21.08 -13.96
N THR A 980 -15.23 22.32 -14.45
CA THR A 980 -15.50 23.49 -13.63
C THR A 980 -16.98 23.40 -13.21
N GLU A 981 -17.26 22.69 -12.12
CA GLU A 981 -18.53 22.86 -11.40
C GLU A 981 -18.28 23.59 -10.07
N ASN A 982 -18.51 24.90 -10.14
CA ASN A 982 -19.14 25.74 -9.13
C ASN A 982 -18.55 25.78 -7.72
N ALA A 983 -17.50 26.58 -7.57
CA ALA A 983 -17.36 27.46 -6.41
C ALA A 983 -18.33 28.65 -6.58
N GLU A 984 -19.60 28.46 -6.24
CA GLU A 984 -20.56 29.53 -5.90
C GLU A 984 -21.79 28.92 -5.19
N GLN A 985 -21.62 28.58 -3.90
CA GLN A 985 -22.52 28.85 -2.76
C GLN A 985 -22.07 28.16 -1.48
#